data_AF-A0A9D6IFF7-F1
#
_entry.id   AF-A0A9D6IFF7-F1
#
_cell.length_a   1.000
_cell.length_b   1.000
_cell.length_c   1.000
_cell.angle_alpha   90.00
_cell.angle_beta   90.00
_cell.angle_gamma   90.00
#
_symmetry.space_group_name_H-M   'P 1'
#
loop_
_entity.id
_entity.type
_entity.pdbx_description
1 polymer ?
#
loop_
_entity_poly.entity_id
_entity_poly.type
_entity_poly.pdbx_seq_one_letter_code
_entity_poly.pdbx_strand_id
1 'polypeptide(L)'
;MRVAILSGNAPRQSAVGNQIAEKLRFFQERGAEVRLFLQDARRLHSDLLACTIEVPTPVAEGPAWKYLVHADLVLVVYAQHFSLLPWLPALGGAGPRIVFDYLGVTPTAFGCQQHQEVLRQSERQRDFVWCANSALTTSRANADELHEATGFPTAHTATLPLAVDTDRFYPDLSERFLQRTLSIAGPILLYVGRLAGNKRVPVLIEALAKLQDDSAHAVIIGDQGDIYAEEVARCQALAEHSGVSQRVHWLGQLDDTDLARAYRSATCLVMPSSHEGFCVPVIEAMASGLPVITARSEALPETVGNAGLTFTPDDSDDLVCAIRRVLMTDGLDAALGIVRPRRVAFVCFRFGSQMVGGAEMSLRSMAKSLNGAGHRVEIFTTCTTTESHWKNDLPEGEFALDGLRVHRFPIDGHDASAHGEAFRAILDADGQVCTDIEESYLRHSIHSSALLAALGERAGEFDAIVTGPYLFGLTADIAREFPAKTLIVPCFHDEGLARLAVWPRLYGNCAGILFHSIEEQVFAQTRLGVNHPNTQVVGALLGGPSTWCRRTEPANASSSRPYVVYCGRYSEQKNLPLLLDWARRFQTDHPGQLDFVFMGQGRLALPREPWLRDLGRVDEATKRSVLAGALALVQLSIQESLSLVALEAWATGTPVVAHQDCAVLAGQIARSSGGVVVADYDGFAQALAAVSHDPTYGERGRAYVAEHYDSADRFRSLLLGAIDAVQRPICQQMRERGVQRAGLFSRPAWQQRFAEFVENALTQPARPMCNELVVEPMRATVEAAAGARSLLIPVRLAQRGTVCAIPDGPGRTVICCEIRAVQGALVVKETEIPLACIVTPTQTQVAALALELPGDPGCYDVRLWSEMQGKQLCEPAAFSLVLTGEAVKQTHSPTAVFLDAVRKALPQAHRLQKLPTDYVDVTEGTLAPVKRLIKRKLFHNFKHAYVDVVSRQQTQMNEKLVLMIQQLSECCEMLDHAVVGLHQRLDGLQAKLEETPSDCVTRCERKEHASKP
;
A
#
# COMPACT_ATOMS: atom_id res chain seq x y z
N MET A 1 -25.00 14.15 21.82
CA MET A 1 -24.14 14.30 20.63
C MET A 1 -25.02 14.33 19.39
N ARG A 2 -24.78 15.27 18.47
CA ARG A 2 -25.41 15.35 17.15
C ARG A 2 -24.44 14.85 16.09
N VAL A 3 -24.89 13.87 15.32
CA VAL A 3 -24.11 13.26 14.24
C VAL A 3 -24.81 13.47 12.92
N ALA A 4 -24.06 13.91 11.91
CA ALA A 4 -24.48 13.94 10.52
C ALA A 4 -23.68 12.90 9.73
N ILE A 5 -24.36 12.05 8.96
CA ILE A 5 -23.72 11.12 8.02
C ILE A 5 -24.06 11.60 6.61
N LEU A 6 -23.06 11.81 5.76
CA LEU A 6 -23.23 12.23 4.36
C LEU A 6 -22.84 11.08 3.45
N SER A 7 -23.69 10.75 2.49
CA SER A 7 -23.35 9.79 1.43
C SER A 7 -24.12 10.08 0.14
N GLY A 8 -23.63 9.57 -0.99
CA GLY A 8 -24.34 9.69 -2.26
C GLY A 8 -25.62 8.84 -2.30
N ASN A 9 -25.53 7.61 -1.81
CA ASN A 9 -26.62 6.65 -1.71
C ASN A 9 -26.36 5.66 -0.56
N ALA A 10 -27.36 4.86 -0.21
CA ALA A 10 -27.19 3.79 0.79
C ALA A 10 -28.06 2.57 0.41
N PRO A 11 -27.71 1.85 -0.67
CA PRO A 11 -28.56 0.77 -1.17
C PRO A 11 -28.54 -0.43 -0.22
N ARG A 12 -29.71 -1.05 -0.02
CA ARG A 12 -29.84 -2.31 0.72
C ARG A 12 -28.97 -3.41 0.08
N GLN A 13 -28.42 -4.31 0.90
CA GLN A 13 -27.58 -5.43 0.45
C GLN A 13 -26.31 -4.99 -0.31
N SER A 14 -25.77 -3.84 0.08
CA SER A 14 -24.46 -3.36 -0.38
C SER A 14 -23.54 -3.14 0.82
N ALA A 15 -22.22 -3.29 0.63
CA ALA A 15 -21.25 -3.04 1.68
C ALA A 15 -21.37 -1.60 2.25
N VAL A 16 -21.56 -0.61 1.38
CA VAL A 16 -21.71 0.81 1.77
C VAL A 16 -22.98 1.03 2.58
N GLY A 17 -24.14 0.58 2.07
CA GLY A 17 -25.42 0.77 2.75
C GLY A 17 -25.49 0.04 4.09
N ASN A 18 -24.96 -1.19 4.16
CA ASN A 18 -24.91 -1.97 5.40
C ASN A 18 -23.99 -1.29 6.43
N GLN A 19 -22.85 -0.74 6.00
CA GLN A 19 -21.94 -0.04 6.90
C GLN A 19 -22.54 1.26 7.45
N ILE A 20 -23.26 2.03 6.62
CA ILE A 20 -23.99 3.21 7.08
C ILE A 20 -25.03 2.82 8.14
N ALA A 21 -25.74 1.70 7.94
CA ALA A 21 -26.69 1.18 8.92
C ALA A 21 -26.03 0.77 10.24
N GLU A 22 -24.87 0.09 10.21
CA GLU A 22 -24.13 -0.29 11.42
C GLU A 22 -23.63 0.95 12.19
N LYS A 23 -23.11 1.98 11.50
CA LYS A 23 -22.69 3.23 12.14
C LYS A 23 -23.86 4.00 12.74
N LEU A 24 -24.97 4.08 12.02
CA LEU A 24 -26.19 4.72 12.51
C LEU A 24 -26.69 4.02 13.78
N ARG A 25 -26.76 2.68 13.77
CA ARG A 25 -27.15 1.87 14.93
C ARG A 25 -26.22 2.12 16.12
N PHE A 26 -24.91 2.09 15.90
CA PHE A 26 -23.90 2.35 16.94
C PHE A 26 -24.13 3.66 17.70
N PHE A 27 -24.46 4.74 16.99
CA PHE A 27 -24.72 6.05 17.59
C PHE A 27 -26.10 6.13 18.26
N GLN A 28 -27.14 5.55 17.66
CA GLN A 28 -28.48 5.52 18.24
C GLN A 28 -28.54 4.75 19.55
N GLU A 29 -27.87 3.59 19.62
CA GLU A 29 -27.76 2.79 20.85
C GLU A 29 -27.09 3.54 21.99
N ARG A 30 -26.29 4.57 21.67
CA ARG A 30 -25.60 5.46 22.63
C ARG A 30 -26.33 6.79 22.85
N GLY A 31 -27.58 6.91 22.38
CA GLY A 31 -28.44 8.07 22.61
C GLY A 31 -28.06 9.33 21.81
N ALA A 32 -27.27 9.20 20.74
CA ALA A 32 -26.96 10.32 19.87
C ALA A 32 -28.14 10.67 18.95
N GLU A 33 -28.28 11.96 18.63
CA GLU A 33 -29.17 12.43 17.57
C GLU A 33 -28.44 12.24 16.24
N VAL A 34 -28.96 11.40 15.33
CA VAL A 34 -28.31 11.06 14.07
C VAL A 34 -29.20 11.41 12.88
N ARG A 35 -28.65 12.07 11.87
CA ARG A 35 -29.30 12.31 10.58
C ARG A 35 -28.41 11.85 9.44
N LEU A 36 -29.02 11.15 8.47
CA LEU A 36 -28.36 10.69 7.25
C LEU A 36 -28.78 11.60 6.09
N PHE A 37 -27.81 12.27 5.47
CA PHE A 37 -28.00 13.13 4.32
C PHE A 37 -27.62 12.38 3.05
N LEU A 38 -28.58 12.20 2.14
CA LEU A 38 -28.38 11.48 0.88
C LEU A 38 -28.68 12.36 -0.33
N GLN A 39 -27.90 12.20 -1.40
CA GLN A 39 -28.25 12.77 -2.70
C GLN A 39 -29.39 11.99 -3.36
N ASP A 40 -29.39 10.66 -3.24
CA ASP A 40 -30.37 9.77 -3.85
C ASP A 40 -30.85 8.72 -2.85
N ALA A 41 -32.14 8.75 -2.52
CA ALA A 41 -32.76 7.80 -1.59
C ALA A 41 -33.37 6.56 -2.30
N ARG A 42 -33.14 6.36 -3.60
CA ARG A 42 -33.61 5.16 -4.30
C ARG A 42 -32.92 3.90 -3.76
N ARG A 43 -33.70 2.82 -3.58
CA ARG A 43 -33.24 1.52 -3.04
C ARG A 43 -32.64 1.60 -1.61
N LEU A 44 -33.02 2.62 -0.84
CA LEU A 44 -32.54 2.84 0.52
C LEU A 44 -32.70 1.61 1.42
N HIS A 45 -31.68 1.34 2.24
CA HIS A 45 -31.77 0.37 3.31
C HIS A 45 -32.91 0.73 4.29
N SER A 46 -33.79 -0.23 4.61
CA SER A 46 -35.01 0.01 5.39
C SER A 46 -34.76 0.70 6.73
N ASP A 47 -33.70 0.28 7.41
CA ASP A 47 -33.34 0.78 8.74
C ASP A 47 -32.95 2.27 8.75
N LEU A 48 -32.66 2.85 7.58
CA LEU A 48 -32.21 4.23 7.45
C LEU A 48 -33.37 5.23 7.28
N LEU A 49 -34.54 4.76 6.83
CA LEU A 49 -35.68 5.59 6.40
C LEU A 49 -36.06 6.69 7.40
N ALA A 50 -36.12 6.36 8.70
CA ALA A 50 -36.56 7.29 9.74
C ALA A 50 -35.58 8.44 10.00
N CYS A 51 -34.32 8.30 9.58
CA CYS A 51 -33.24 9.25 9.86
C CYS A 51 -32.74 9.97 8.59
N THR A 52 -33.27 9.62 7.42
CA THR A 52 -32.83 10.16 6.14
C THR A 52 -33.43 11.53 5.84
N ILE A 53 -32.57 12.42 5.35
CA ILE A 53 -32.92 13.70 4.75
C ILE A 53 -32.37 13.66 3.32
N GLU A 54 -33.25 13.63 2.33
CA GLU A 54 -32.85 13.68 0.92
C GLU A 54 -32.52 15.13 0.53
N VAL A 55 -31.33 15.34 -0.04
CA VAL A 55 -30.82 16.65 -0.43
C VAL A 55 -30.31 16.55 -1.86
N PRO A 56 -31.15 16.84 -2.87
CA PRO A 56 -30.75 16.72 -4.27
C PRO A 56 -29.77 17.82 -4.70
N THR A 57 -29.73 18.96 -4.00
CA THR A 57 -28.83 20.08 -4.32
C THR A 57 -28.21 20.66 -3.05
N PRO A 58 -26.88 20.80 -2.99
CA PRO A 58 -26.20 21.38 -1.83
C PRO A 58 -26.41 22.91 -1.78
N VAL A 59 -27.30 23.38 -0.90
CA VAL A 59 -27.45 24.81 -0.61
C VAL A 59 -27.00 25.05 0.84
N ALA A 60 -26.20 26.08 1.09
CA ALA A 60 -25.75 26.43 2.46
C ALA A 60 -26.82 27.22 3.23
N GLU A 61 -28.07 26.77 3.15
CA GLU A 61 -29.23 27.39 3.80
C GLU A 61 -30.26 26.33 4.21
N GLY A 62 -31.23 26.72 5.05
CA GLY A 62 -32.33 25.84 5.45
C GLY A 62 -32.02 24.82 6.56
N PRO A 63 -32.97 23.93 6.89
CA PRO A 63 -32.87 23.04 8.05
C PRO A 63 -31.73 22.01 7.96
N ALA A 64 -31.46 21.47 6.78
CA ALA A 64 -30.39 20.49 6.57
C ALA A 64 -29.01 21.10 6.85
N TRP A 65 -28.74 22.28 6.27
CA TRP A 65 -27.52 23.04 6.52
C TRP A 65 -27.39 23.45 8.00
N LYS A 66 -28.48 23.93 8.62
CA LYS A 66 -28.49 24.26 10.05
C LYS A 66 -28.13 23.08 10.93
N TYR A 67 -28.65 21.88 10.63
CA TYR A 67 -28.27 20.68 11.38
C TYR A 67 -26.79 20.38 11.21
N LEU A 68 -26.27 20.43 9.98
CA LEU A 68 -24.88 20.12 9.65
C LEU A 68 -23.89 21.03 10.37
N VAL A 69 -24.13 22.35 10.39
CA VAL A 69 -23.26 23.33 11.06
C VAL A 69 -23.24 23.17 12.58
N HIS A 70 -24.30 22.63 13.19
CA HIS A 70 -24.40 22.41 14.64
C HIS A 70 -24.19 20.94 15.04
N ALA A 71 -23.69 20.09 14.12
CA ALA A 71 -23.29 18.74 14.47
C ALA A 71 -22.02 18.77 15.33
N ASP A 72 -21.86 17.78 16.20
CA ASP A 72 -20.59 17.55 16.89
C ASP A 72 -19.63 16.77 15.97
N LEU A 73 -20.18 15.87 15.16
CA LEU A 73 -19.48 14.97 14.24
C LEU A 73 -20.17 14.89 12.88
N VAL A 74 -19.40 15.04 11.81
CA VAL A 74 -19.81 14.82 10.42
C VAL A 74 -19.00 13.65 9.86
N LEU A 75 -19.68 12.57 9.49
CA LEU A 75 -19.08 11.42 8.81
C LEU A 75 -19.38 11.48 7.31
N VAL A 76 -18.35 11.63 6.49
CA VAL A 76 -18.47 11.64 5.03
C VAL A 76 -18.13 10.24 4.51
N VAL A 77 -19.15 9.44 4.17
CA VAL A 77 -18.96 8.07 3.67
C VAL A 77 -18.74 8.11 2.18
N TYR A 78 -17.50 7.89 1.76
CA TYR A 78 -17.02 8.11 0.41
C TYR A 78 -16.59 6.81 -0.28
N ALA A 79 -17.38 6.39 -1.29
CA ALA A 79 -17.06 5.29 -2.21
C ALA A 79 -17.18 5.69 -3.68
N GLN A 80 -17.82 6.83 -3.94
CA GLN A 80 -18.06 7.41 -5.26
C GLN A 80 -18.38 8.90 -5.09
N HIS A 81 -18.24 9.67 -6.15
CA HIS A 81 -18.62 11.08 -6.18
C HIS A 81 -20.12 11.28 -5.87
N PHE A 82 -20.43 12.33 -5.09
CA PHE A 82 -21.78 12.84 -4.89
C PHE A 82 -21.80 14.36 -4.67
N SER A 83 -22.96 14.97 -4.95
CA SER A 83 -23.13 16.43 -5.04
C SER A 83 -23.08 17.17 -3.70
N LEU A 84 -23.05 16.48 -2.55
CA LEU A 84 -23.03 17.12 -1.23
C LEU A 84 -21.61 17.46 -0.72
N LEU A 85 -20.56 16.96 -1.37
CA LEU A 85 -19.16 17.21 -0.99
C LEU A 85 -18.76 18.70 -0.97
N PRO A 86 -19.26 19.56 -1.89
CA PRO A 86 -18.97 21.00 -1.85
C PRO A 86 -19.44 21.75 -0.60
N TRP A 87 -20.20 21.13 0.31
CA TRP A 87 -20.47 21.68 1.63
C TRP A 87 -19.25 21.70 2.55
N LEU A 88 -18.29 20.79 2.35
CA LEU A 88 -17.22 20.57 3.34
C LEU A 88 -16.31 21.79 3.53
N PRO A 89 -15.82 22.50 2.48
CA PRO A 89 -15.01 23.71 2.70
C PRO A 89 -15.77 24.83 3.41
N ALA A 90 -17.10 24.88 3.28
CA ALA A 90 -17.96 25.87 3.92
C ALA A 90 -18.19 25.61 5.42
N LEU A 91 -17.82 24.44 5.96
CA LEU A 91 -17.97 24.10 7.38
C LEU A 91 -16.79 24.58 8.26
N GLY A 92 -15.77 25.24 7.68
CA GLY A 92 -14.47 25.50 8.32
C GLY A 92 -14.46 26.36 9.60
N GLY A 93 -13.42 26.17 10.43
CA GLY A 93 -13.08 26.99 11.60
C GLY A 93 -13.54 26.40 12.94
N ALA A 94 -14.74 26.76 13.41
CA ALA A 94 -15.32 26.35 14.70
C ALA A 94 -16.49 25.36 14.56
N GLY A 95 -16.62 24.75 13.39
CA GLY A 95 -17.69 23.82 13.02
C GLY A 95 -17.53 22.39 13.57
N PRO A 96 -18.28 21.42 13.03
CA PRO A 96 -18.21 20.02 13.46
C PRO A 96 -16.83 19.40 13.27
N ARG A 97 -16.52 18.33 14.01
CA ARG A 97 -15.43 17.42 13.65
C ARG A 97 -15.81 16.64 12.39
N ILE A 98 -15.01 16.74 11.35
CA ILE A 98 -15.25 16.07 10.07
C ILE A 98 -14.34 14.86 9.96
N VAL A 99 -14.93 13.68 9.74
CA VAL A 99 -14.22 12.45 9.42
C VAL A 99 -14.55 12.05 7.99
N PHE A 100 -13.51 11.84 7.18
CA PHE A 100 -13.65 11.33 5.83
C PHE A 100 -13.50 9.80 5.84
N ASP A 101 -14.61 9.08 5.70
CA ASP A 101 -14.67 7.62 5.71
C ASP A 101 -14.53 7.08 4.29
N TYR A 102 -13.30 6.80 3.90
CA TYR A 102 -12.89 6.39 2.56
C TYR A 102 -12.97 4.86 2.39
N LEU A 103 -13.86 4.41 1.52
CA LEU A 103 -14.13 2.98 1.27
C LEU A 103 -13.45 2.44 -0.01
N GLY A 104 -12.56 3.24 -0.61
CA GLY A 104 -11.96 2.97 -1.92
C GLY A 104 -12.83 3.41 -3.09
N VAL A 105 -12.20 3.86 -4.18
CA VAL A 105 -12.87 4.25 -5.43
C VAL A 105 -12.46 3.27 -6.51
N THR A 106 -13.43 2.64 -7.18
CA THR A 106 -13.11 1.75 -8.31
C THR A 106 -12.41 2.54 -9.43
N PRO A 107 -11.23 2.10 -9.90
CA PRO A 107 -10.49 2.83 -10.92
C PRO A 107 -11.25 2.93 -12.23
N THR A 108 -11.06 4.05 -12.93
CA THR A 108 -11.68 4.32 -14.24
C THR A 108 -11.38 3.21 -15.26
N ALA A 109 -10.21 2.57 -15.16
CA ALA A 109 -9.79 1.48 -16.04
C ALA A 109 -10.71 0.25 -16.01
N PHE A 110 -11.47 0.04 -14.94
CA PHE A 110 -12.40 -1.08 -14.81
C PHE A 110 -13.86 -0.71 -15.15
N GLY A 111 -14.14 0.55 -15.47
CA GLY A 111 -15.48 1.04 -15.77
C GLY A 111 -15.91 0.75 -17.21
N CYS A 112 -17.16 0.31 -17.39
CA CYS A 112 -17.79 0.32 -18.71
C CYS A 112 -18.01 1.76 -19.20
N GLN A 113 -18.19 1.93 -20.52
CA GLN A 113 -18.27 3.24 -21.17
C GLN A 113 -19.30 4.19 -20.52
N GLN A 114 -20.41 3.64 -20.01
CA GLN A 114 -21.49 4.42 -19.36
C GLN A 114 -21.09 5.01 -18.00
N HIS A 115 -20.12 4.43 -17.29
CA HIS A 115 -19.75 4.81 -15.92
C HIS A 115 -18.37 5.47 -15.81
N GLN A 116 -17.57 5.50 -16.87
CA GLN A 116 -16.22 6.06 -16.83
C GLN A 116 -16.17 7.49 -16.30
N GLU A 117 -17.13 8.35 -16.66
CA GLU A 117 -17.14 9.74 -16.18
C GLU A 117 -17.39 9.83 -14.67
N VAL A 118 -18.30 9.01 -14.14
CA VAL A 118 -18.58 8.97 -12.68
C VAL A 118 -17.37 8.48 -11.92
N LEU A 119 -16.66 7.46 -12.44
CA LEU A 119 -15.43 6.96 -11.82
C LEU A 119 -14.32 8.01 -11.85
N ARG A 120 -14.10 8.68 -12.99
CA ARG A 120 -13.13 9.80 -13.09
C ARG A 120 -13.44 10.91 -12.10
N GLN A 121 -14.71 11.27 -11.94
CA GLN A 121 -15.13 12.27 -10.96
C GLN A 121 -14.87 11.77 -9.53
N SER A 122 -15.15 10.51 -9.25
CA SER A 122 -14.88 9.87 -7.95
C SER A 122 -13.39 9.84 -7.63
N GLU A 123 -12.53 9.59 -8.61
CA GLU A 123 -11.08 9.64 -8.43
C GLU A 123 -10.60 11.05 -8.12
N ARG A 124 -11.11 12.05 -8.85
CA ARG A 124 -10.74 13.48 -8.70
C ARG A 124 -11.23 14.11 -7.40
N GLN A 125 -12.35 13.65 -6.86
CA GLN A 125 -12.95 14.26 -5.66
C GLN A 125 -12.52 13.60 -4.34
N ARG A 126 -11.51 12.72 -4.38
CA ARG A 126 -10.84 12.24 -3.16
C ARG A 126 -10.18 13.38 -2.38
N ASP A 127 -9.80 14.45 -3.06
CA ASP A 127 -9.18 15.66 -2.49
C ASP A 127 -10.03 16.37 -1.43
N PHE A 128 -11.34 16.10 -1.38
CA PHE A 128 -12.21 16.56 -0.29
C PHE A 128 -11.82 16.00 1.09
N VAL A 129 -10.96 14.97 1.14
CA VAL A 129 -10.31 14.53 2.39
C VAL A 129 -9.57 15.69 3.09
N TRP A 130 -9.05 16.66 2.35
CA TRP A 130 -8.41 17.86 2.92
C TRP A 130 -9.40 18.79 3.63
N CYS A 131 -10.71 18.55 3.54
CA CYS A 131 -11.71 19.22 4.36
C CYS A 131 -11.98 18.48 5.68
N ALA A 132 -11.30 17.38 5.96
CA ALA A 132 -11.50 16.59 7.17
C ALA A 132 -10.44 16.84 8.24
N ASN A 133 -10.80 16.55 9.49
CA ASN A 133 -9.86 16.51 10.61
C ASN A 133 -9.09 15.19 10.64
N SER A 134 -9.73 14.10 10.24
CA SER A 134 -9.14 12.76 10.15
C SER A 134 -9.80 11.94 9.05
N ALA A 135 -9.08 10.97 8.52
CA ALA A 135 -9.61 9.97 7.60
C ALA A 135 -9.81 8.62 8.32
N LEU A 136 -10.83 7.89 7.91
CA LEU A 136 -11.08 6.50 8.29
C LEU A 136 -11.07 5.67 7.01
N THR A 137 -10.29 4.59 6.97
CA THR A 137 -10.23 3.68 5.82
C THR A 137 -10.61 2.26 6.21
N THR A 138 -11.01 1.42 5.26
CA THR A 138 -11.38 0.03 5.55
C THR A 138 -10.22 -0.96 5.52
N SER A 139 -9.08 -0.56 4.97
CA SER A 139 -7.85 -1.36 4.87
C SER A 139 -6.62 -0.46 4.84
N ARG A 140 -5.44 -1.05 5.04
CA ARG A 140 -4.18 -0.35 4.78
C ARG A 140 -4.03 -0.01 3.30
N ALA A 141 -4.45 -0.91 2.40
CA ALA A 141 -4.44 -0.63 0.96
C ALA A 141 -5.20 0.66 0.61
N ASN A 142 -6.37 0.91 1.21
CA ASN A 142 -7.07 2.17 1.01
C ASN A 142 -6.41 3.37 1.71
N ALA A 143 -5.71 3.17 2.83
CA ALA A 143 -4.94 4.24 3.46
C ALA A 143 -3.77 4.67 2.57
N ASP A 144 -3.04 3.70 2.03
CA ASP A 144 -1.94 3.92 1.09
C ASP A 144 -2.47 4.60 -0.18
N GLU A 145 -3.54 4.07 -0.79
CA GLU A 145 -4.19 4.66 -1.96
C GLU A 145 -4.62 6.12 -1.74
N LEU A 146 -5.25 6.41 -0.59
CA LEU A 146 -5.69 7.77 -0.25
C LEU A 146 -4.48 8.70 -0.06
N HIS A 147 -3.43 8.24 0.62
CA HIS A 147 -2.21 9.00 0.83
C HIS A 147 -1.48 9.27 -0.48
N GLU A 148 -1.27 8.25 -1.32
CA GLU A 148 -0.62 8.36 -2.62
C GLU A 148 -1.38 9.30 -3.57
N ALA A 149 -2.71 9.21 -3.58
CA ALA A 149 -3.53 10.01 -4.48
C ALA A 149 -3.66 11.48 -4.06
N THR A 150 -3.67 11.77 -2.76
CA THR A 150 -4.04 13.11 -2.24
C THR A 150 -2.95 13.79 -1.41
N GLY A 151 -1.93 13.06 -0.98
CA GLY A 151 -0.92 13.51 -0.01
C GLY A 151 -1.44 13.65 1.43
N PHE A 152 -2.67 13.20 1.73
CA PHE A 152 -3.25 13.36 3.06
C PHE A 152 -2.42 12.61 4.13
N PRO A 153 -2.05 13.21 5.28
CA PRO A 153 -1.08 12.61 6.19
C PRO A 153 -1.56 11.30 6.83
N THR A 154 -0.73 10.25 6.78
CA THR A 154 -1.01 8.95 7.40
C THR A 154 -1.21 9.04 8.92
N ALA A 155 -0.57 10.02 9.59
CA ALA A 155 -0.76 10.30 11.01
C ALA A 155 -2.20 10.73 11.39
N HIS A 156 -2.99 11.16 10.41
CA HIS A 156 -4.40 11.52 10.59
C HIS A 156 -5.36 10.51 9.95
N THR A 157 -4.85 9.34 9.56
CA THR A 157 -5.61 8.26 8.93
C THR A 157 -5.66 7.06 9.85
N ALA A 158 -6.87 6.60 10.19
CA ALA A 158 -7.08 5.37 10.93
C ALA A 158 -7.67 4.30 10.00
N THR A 159 -7.34 3.03 10.25
CA THR A 159 -7.92 1.90 9.52
C THR A 159 -8.87 1.11 10.41
N LEU A 160 -10.13 1.00 9.97
CA LEU A 160 -11.19 0.21 10.60
C LEU A 160 -11.85 -0.71 9.57
N PRO A 161 -11.51 -2.01 9.58
CA PRO A 161 -12.16 -3.02 8.77
C PRO A 161 -13.69 -3.03 8.89
N LEU A 162 -14.39 -3.62 7.90
CA LEU A 162 -15.84 -3.78 7.97
C LEU A 162 -16.23 -4.96 8.88
N ALA A 163 -17.45 -4.90 9.43
CA ALA A 163 -17.98 -5.90 10.34
C ALA A 163 -18.65 -7.08 9.63
N VAL A 164 -18.66 -8.25 10.26
CA VAL A 164 -19.47 -9.43 9.91
C VAL A 164 -20.44 -9.78 11.04
N ASP A 165 -21.64 -10.21 10.64
CA ASP A 165 -22.68 -10.72 11.53
C ASP A 165 -22.44 -12.20 11.86
N THR A 166 -21.71 -12.47 12.94
CA THR A 166 -21.36 -13.85 13.36
C THR A 166 -22.54 -14.66 13.90
N ASP A 167 -23.69 -14.03 14.16
CA ASP A 167 -24.91 -14.75 14.54
C ASP A 167 -25.60 -15.33 13.29
N ARG A 168 -25.45 -14.65 12.15
CA ARG A 168 -25.97 -15.08 10.85
C ARG A 168 -25.00 -16.03 10.12
N PHE A 169 -23.72 -15.68 10.11
CA PHE A 169 -22.66 -16.42 9.46
C PHE A 169 -21.87 -17.21 10.51
N TYR A 170 -22.09 -18.52 10.52
CA TYR A 170 -21.46 -19.46 11.44
C TYR A 170 -21.22 -20.79 10.73
N PRO A 171 -20.30 -21.65 11.20
CA PRO A 171 -20.04 -22.94 10.55
C PRO A 171 -21.18 -23.95 10.70
N ASP A 172 -21.62 -24.56 9.59
CA ASP A 172 -22.46 -25.77 9.57
C ASP A 172 -22.11 -26.64 8.36
N LEU A 173 -21.38 -27.73 8.58
CA LEU A 173 -20.93 -28.63 7.51
C LEU A 173 -22.03 -29.59 7.01
N SER A 174 -23.22 -29.58 7.62
CA SER A 174 -24.35 -30.40 7.22
C SER A 174 -25.26 -29.73 6.19
N GLU A 175 -25.12 -28.41 5.99
CA GLU A 175 -25.93 -27.63 5.05
C GLU A 175 -25.64 -28.06 3.60
N ARG A 176 -26.71 -28.22 2.82
CA ARG A 176 -26.68 -28.73 1.43
C ARG A 176 -27.61 -27.93 0.52
N PHE A 177 -27.87 -26.67 0.84
CA PHE A 177 -28.78 -25.79 0.11
C PHE A 177 -28.43 -25.72 -1.38
N LEU A 178 -27.18 -25.41 -1.74
CA LEU A 178 -26.79 -25.30 -3.16
C LEU A 178 -26.86 -26.64 -3.89
N GLN A 179 -26.38 -27.73 -3.27
CA GLN A 179 -26.44 -29.07 -3.85
C GLN A 179 -27.89 -29.49 -4.16
N ARG A 180 -28.82 -29.23 -3.24
CA ARG A 180 -30.25 -29.55 -3.43
C ARG A 180 -30.91 -28.66 -4.47
N THR A 181 -30.66 -27.35 -4.42
CA THR A 181 -31.28 -26.39 -5.33
C THR A 181 -30.80 -26.58 -6.79
N LEU A 182 -29.54 -26.93 -6.98
CA LEU A 182 -28.91 -27.06 -8.31
C LEU A 182 -28.70 -28.50 -8.77
N SER A 183 -29.05 -29.50 -7.94
CA SER A 183 -28.80 -30.93 -8.20
C SER A 183 -27.32 -31.25 -8.50
N ILE A 184 -26.41 -30.62 -7.75
CA ILE A 184 -24.96 -30.81 -7.87
C ILE A 184 -24.47 -31.80 -6.83
N ALA A 185 -23.73 -32.83 -7.27
CA ALA A 185 -23.13 -33.82 -6.39
C ALA A 185 -21.63 -33.56 -6.07
N GLY A 186 -20.93 -32.83 -6.94
CA GLY A 186 -19.50 -32.54 -6.82
C GLY A 186 -19.17 -31.24 -6.08
N PRO A 187 -17.90 -30.81 -6.11
CA PRO A 187 -17.43 -29.59 -5.45
C PRO A 187 -18.10 -28.33 -5.99
N ILE A 188 -18.34 -27.35 -5.11
CA ILE A 188 -18.92 -26.05 -5.45
C ILE A 188 -17.91 -24.93 -5.17
N LEU A 189 -17.47 -24.27 -6.23
CA LEU A 189 -16.66 -23.04 -6.21
C LEU A 189 -17.62 -21.85 -6.17
N LEU A 190 -17.76 -21.22 -5.01
CA LEU A 190 -18.69 -20.12 -4.81
C LEU A 190 -18.02 -18.79 -5.16
N TYR A 191 -18.75 -17.92 -5.84
CA TYR A 191 -18.45 -16.49 -5.96
C TYR A 191 -19.65 -15.69 -5.45
N VAL A 192 -19.37 -14.66 -4.64
CA VAL A 192 -20.38 -13.72 -4.14
C VAL A 192 -19.92 -12.29 -4.39
N GLY A 193 -20.62 -11.55 -5.25
CA GLY A 193 -20.30 -10.16 -5.55
C GLY A 193 -20.99 -9.64 -6.80
N ARG A 194 -20.93 -8.33 -7.03
CA ARG A 194 -21.45 -7.70 -8.26
C ARG A 194 -20.71 -8.23 -9.49
N LEU A 195 -21.35 -8.37 -10.65
CA LEU A 195 -20.66 -8.79 -11.88
C LEU A 195 -20.03 -7.58 -12.59
N ALA A 196 -19.11 -6.90 -11.90
CA ALA A 196 -18.37 -5.76 -12.45
C ALA A 196 -16.99 -6.21 -12.97
N GLY A 197 -16.44 -5.51 -13.96
CA GLY A 197 -15.18 -5.88 -14.62
C GLY A 197 -13.99 -6.02 -13.66
N ASN A 198 -13.94 -5.21 -12.59
CA ASN A 198 -12.90 -5.33 -11.56
C ASN A 198 -13.01 -6.60 -10.69
N LYS A 199 -14.14 -7.30 -10.72
CA LYS A 199 -14.35 -8.54 -9.96
C LYS A 199 -13.81 -9.79 -10.66
N ARG A 200 -13.48 -9.68 -11.95
CA ARG A 200 -12.76 -10.69 -12.73
C ARG A 200 -13.33 -12.11 -12.63
N VAL A 201 -14.67 -12.23 -12.62
CA VAL A 201 -15.36 -13.52 -12.74
C VAL A 201 -14.84 -14.40 -13.89
N PRO A 202 -14.40 -13.85 -15.06
CA PRO A 202 -13.75 -14.65 -16.11
C PRO A 202 -12.60 -15.55 -15.65
N VAL A 203 -11.76 -15.10 -14.71
CA VAL A 203 -10.62 -15.87 -14.22
C VAL A 203 -11.08 -17.17 -13.53
N LEU A 204 -12.21 -17.13 -12.81
CA LEU A 204 -12.83 -18.32 -12.23
C LEU A 204 -13.38 -19.26 -13.31
N ILE A 205 -13.98 -18.72 -14.38
CA ILE A 205 -14.51 -19.52 -15.49
C ILE A 205 -13.38 -20.23 -16.25
N GLU A 206 -12.28 -19.51 -16.52
CA GLU A 206 -11.07 -20.07 -17.13
C GLU A 206 -10.44 -21.14 -16.25
N ALA A 207 -10.33 -20.90 -14.95
CA ALA A 207 -9.82 -21.89 -14.01
C ALA A 207 -10.71 -23.14 -13.97
N LEU A 208 -12.04 -22.98 -13.97
CA LEU A 208 -12.99 -24.09 -14.06
C LEU A 208 -12.80 -24.92 -15.34
N ALA A 209 -12.53 -24.27 -16.49
CA ALA A 209 -12.26 -24.96 -17.74
C ALA A 209 -10.94 -25.76 -17.73
N LYS A 210 -9.96 -25.32 -16.94
CA LYS A 210 -8.65 -25.98 -16.78
C LYS A 210 -8.62 -27.07 -15.70
N LEU A 211 -9.64 -27.14 -14.84
CA LEU A 211 -9.78 -28.23 -13.87
C LEU A 211 -10.07 -29.55 -14.60
N GLN A 212 -9.28 -30.58 -14.26
CA GLN A 212 -9.46 -31.95 -14.78
C GLN A 212 -10.63 -32.68 -14.10
N ASP A 213 -11.15 -32.13 -13.00
CA ASP A 213 -12.31 -32.65 -12.30
C ASP A 213 -13.60 -32.09 -12.94
N ASP A 214 -14.24 -32.92 -13.76
CA ASP A 214 -15.48 -32.55 -14.44
C ASP A 214 -16.69 -32.42 -13.51
N SER A 215 -16.57 -32.85 -12.25
CA SER A 215 -17.64 -32.76 -11.25
C SER A 215 -17.68 -31.41 -10.51
N ALA A 216 -16.66 -30.56 -10.65
CA ALA A 216 -16.63 -29.25 -10.03
C ALA A 216 -17.57 -28.26 -10.75
N HIS A 217 -18.30 -27.47 -9.98
CA HIS A 217 -19.20 -26.42 -10.50
C HIS A 217 -18.87 -25.05 -9.91
N ALA A 218 -19.02 -24.00 -10.70
CA ALA A 218 -18.99 -22.62 -10.23
C ALA A 218 -20.41 -22.11 -9.99
N VAL A 219 -20.65 -21.49 -8.83
CA VAL A 219 -21.93 -20.85 -8.49
C VAL A 219 -21.69 -19.36 -8.28
N ILE A 220 -22.34 -18.54 -9.09
CA ILE A 220 -22.16 -17.08 -9.16
C ILE A 220 -23.39 -16.40 -8.55
N ILE A 221 -23.20 -15.75 -7.40
CA ILE A 221 -24.22 -15.02 -6.65
C ILE A 221 -23.90 -13.53 -6.67
N GLY A 222 -24.89 -12.68 -6.98
CA GLY A 222 -24.78 -11.24 -6.87
C GLY A 222 -25.56 -10.46 -7.91
N ASP A 223 -25.38 -9.13 -7.90
CA ASP A 223 -26.12 -8.21 -8.76
C ASP A 223 -25.77 -8.40 -10.24
N GLN A 224 -26.80 -8.69 -11.04
CA GLN A 224 -26.77 -8.84 -12.50
C GLN A 224 -27.65 -7.78 -13.18
N GLY A 225 -27.99 -6.68 -12.48
CA GLY A 225 -28.83 -5.62 -13.02
C GLY A 225 -28.25 -4.97 -14.27
N ASP A 226 -29.06 -4.17 -14.95
CA ASP A 226 -28.78 -3.61 -16.29
C ASP A 226 -27.38 -2.98 -16.45
N ILE A 227 -26.86 -2.35 -15.39
CA ILE A 227 -25.52 -1.73 -15.37
C ILE A 227 -24.36 -2.73 -15.56
N TYR A 228 -24.60 -4.02 -15.31
CA TYR A 228 -23.64 -5.11 -15.42
C TYR A 228 -23.93 -6.06 -16.58
N ALA A 229 -24.97 -5.80 -17.38
CA ALA A 229 -25.45 -6.71 -18.42
C ALA A 229 -24.37 -7.07 -19.46
N GLU A 230 -23.52 -6.12 -19.84
CA GLU A 230 -22.40 -6.35 -20.77
C GLU A 230 -21.38 -7.35 -20.20
N GLU A 231 -21.03 -7.19 -18.94
CA GLU A 231 -20.06 -8.06 -18.26
C GLU A 231 -20.65 -9.46 -18.01
N VAL A 232 -21.94 -9.54 -17.66
CA VAL A 232 -22.66 -10.82 -17.54
C VAL A 232 -22.64 -11.57 -18.88
N ALA A 233 -22.99 -10.90 -19.98
CA ALA A 233 -22.99 -11.48 -21.32
C ALA A 233 -21.59 -11.96 -21.72
N ARG A 234 -20.54 -11.18 -21.41
CA ARG A 234 -19.14 -11.57 -21.64
C ARG A 234 -18.77 -12.84 -20.89
N CYS A 235 -19.16 -12.95 -19.62
CA CYS A 235 -18.86 -14.14 -18.82
C CYS A 235 -19.63 -15.37 -19.32
N GLN A 236 -20.90 -15.23 -19.72
CA GLN A 236 -21.70 -16.31 -20.29
C GLN A 236 -21.12 -16.80 -21.61
N ALA A 237 -20.74 -15.88 -22.51
CA ALA A 237 -20.07 -16.23 -23.77
C ALA A 237 -18.74 -16.96 -23.50
N LEU A 238 -17.95 -16.52 -22.54
CA LEU A 238 -16.71 -17.21 -22.17
C LEU A 238 -16.95 -18.63 -21.67
N ALA A 239 -17.98 -18.84 -20.84
CA ALA A 239 -18.36 -20.16 -20.36
C ALA A 239 -18.76 -21.09 -21.52
N GLU A 240 -19.45 -20.55 -22.53
CA GLU A 240 -19.84 -21.28 -23.74
C GLU A 240 -18.64 -21.65 -24.60
N HIS A 241 -17.78 -20.69 -24.92
CA HIS A 241 -16.56 -20.92 -25.70
C HIS A 241 -15.58 -21.88 -25.02
N SER A 242 -15.56 -21.88 -23.68
CA SER A 242 -14.71 -22.77 -22.88
C SER A 242 -15.35 -24.15 -22.62
N GLY A 243 -16.58 -24.39 -23.11
CA GLY A 243 -17.28 -25.68 -22.95
C GLY A 243 -17.74 -25.98 -21.53
N VAL A 244 -17.87 -24.96 -20.66
CA VAL A 244 -18.20 -25.12 -19.23
C VAL A 244 -19.56 -24.56 -18.82
N SER A 245 -20.40 -24.12 -19.76
CA SER A 245 -21.70 -23.50 -19.44
C SER A 245 -22.58 -24.34 -18.52
N GLN A 246 -22.58 -25.68 -18.66
CA GLN A 246 -23.36 -26.59 -17.80
C GLN A 246 -22.80 -26.68 -16.36
N ARG A 247 -21.58 -26.18 -16.14
CA ARG A 247 -20.90 -26.14 -14.85
C ARG A 247 -20.93 -24.77 -14.18
N VAL A 248 -21.48 -23.74 -14.82
CA VAL A 248 -21.57 -22.38 -14.29
C VAL A 248 -23.02 -22.01 -14.02
N HIS A 249 -23.36 -21.74 -12.76
CA HIS A 249 -24.72 -21.47 -12.31
C HIS A 249 -24.87 -20.01 -11.86
N TRP A 250 -25.85 -19.31 -12.43
CA TRP A 250 -26.12 -17.90 -12.16
C TRP A 250 -27.36 -17.76 -11.28
N LEU A 251 -27.20 -17.38 -10.01
CA LEU A 251 -28.33 -17.33 -9.06
C LEU A 251 -28.90 -15.92 -8.84
N GLY A 252 -28.26 -14.89 -9.38
CA GLY A 252 -28.62 -13.50 -9.08
C GLY A 252 -28.37 -13.16 -7.61
N GLN A 253 -29.09 -12.16 -7.09
CA GLN A 253 -29.04 -11.80 -5.68
C GLN A 253 -29.89 -12.75 -4.83
N LEU A 254 -29.34 -13.23 -3.72
CA LEU A 254 -30.07 -13.96 -2.69
C LEU A 254 -30.43 -13.03 -1.53
N ASP A 255 -31.45 -13.40 -0.76
CA ASP A 255 -31.66 -12.79 0.54
C ASP A 255 -30.57 -13.23 1.53
N ASP A 256 -30.50 -12.51 2.66
CA ASP A 256 -29.47 -12.71 3.67
C ASP A 256 -29.48 -14.13 4.28
N THR A 257 -30.64 -14.79 4.30
CA THR A 257 -30.80 -16.14 4.87
C THR A 257 -30.25 -17.18 3.92
N ASP A 258 -30.68 -17.15 2.66
CA ASP A 258 -30.22 -18.08 1.63
C ASP A 258 -28.75 -17.83 1.26
N LEU A 259 -28.28 -16.57 1.33
CA LEU A 259 -26.85 -16.26 1.18
C LEU A 259 -26.01 -16.96 2.26
N ALA A 260 -26.41 -16.86 3.53
CA ALA A 260 -25.72 -17.54 4.63
C ALA A 260 -25.72 -19.08 4.45
N ARG A 261 -26.81 -19.65 3.94
CA ARG A 261 -26.90 -21.08 3.60
C ARG A 261 -26.01 -21.47 2.41
N ALA A 262 -25.89 -20.58 1.41
CA ALA A 262 -25.00 -20.77 0.27
C ALA A 262 -23.54 -20.86 0.69
N TYR A 263 -23.07 -19.96 1.57
CA TYR A 263 -21.72 -20.02 2.14
C TYR A 263 -21.44 -21.35 2.83
N ARG A 264 -22.39 -21.88 3.60
CA ARG A 264 -22.23 -23.16 4.34
C ARG A 264 -22.32 -24.40 3.44
N SER A 265 -22.92 -24.27 2.26
CA SER A 265 -23.07 -25.36 1.29
C SER A 265 -21.86 -25.52 0.35
N ALA A 266 -21.10 -24.45 0.13
CA ALA A 266 -20.02 -24.44 -0.85
C ALA A 266 -18.76 -25.19 -0.36
N THR A 267 -17.88 -25.56 -1.29
CA THR A 267 -16.59 -26.20 -0.98
C THR A 267 -15.53 -25.15 -0.68
N CYS A 268 -15.50 -24.06 -1.45
CA CYS A 268 -14.69 -22.87 -1.16
C CYS A 268 -15.31 -21.61 -1.78
N LEU A 269 -14.93 -20.45 -1.23
CA LEU A 269 -15.15 -19.16 -1.88
C LEU A 269 -13.93 -18.85 -2.75
N VAL A 270 -14.17 -18.45 -4.00
CA VAL A 270 -13.15 -17.87 -4.88
C VAL A 270 -13.46 -16.39 -5.10
N MET A 271 -12.49 -15.53 -4.77
CA MET A 271 -12.58 -14.09 -4.95
C MET A 271 -11.47 -13.60 -5.90
N PRO A 272 -11.74 -13.53 -7.23
CA PRO A 272 -10.73 -13.21 -8.22
C PRO A 272 -10.53 -11.71 -8.48
N SER A 273 -11.17 -10.84 -7.70
CA SER A 273 -11.17 -9.38 -7.90
C SER A 273 -9.76 -8.78 -8.03
N SER A 274 -9.59 -7.89 -9.01
CA SER A 274 -8.38 -7.07 -9.19
C SER A 274 -8.40 -5.78 -8.37
N HIS A 275 -9.56 -5.38 -7.85
CA HIS A 275 -9.70 -4.21 -6.98
C HIS A 275 -10.76 -4.42 -5.89
N GLU A 276 -10.35 -4.26 -4.63
CA GLU A 276 -11.16 -4.34 -3.40
C GLU A 276 -10.58 -3.45 -2.29
N GLY A 277 -11.41 -2.54 -1.76
CA GLY A 277 -11.05 -1.75 -0.57
C GLY A 277 -11.16 -2.53 0.74
N PHE A 278 -12.17 -3.40 0.86
CA PHE A 278 -12.28 -4.45 1.89
C PHE A 278 -13.37 -5.44 1.48
N CYS A 279 -13.05 -6.73 1.43
CA CYS A 279 -13.96 -7.71 0.83
C CYS A 279 -14.87 -8.37 1.88
N VAL A 280 -16.08 -7.83 2.08
CA VAL A 280 -17.09 -8.40 3.01
C VAL A 280 -17.39 -9.88 2.72
N PRO A 281 -17.57 -10.32 1.46
CA PRO A 281 -17.81 -11.74 1.16
C PRO A 281 -16.75 -12.69 1.70
N VAL A 282 -15.48 -12.25 1.82
CA VAL A 282 -14.39 -13.06 2.37
C VAL A 282 -14.57 -13.28 3.87
N ILE A 283 -14.93 -12.23 4.64
CA ILE A 283 -15.14 -12.39 6.08
C ILE A 283 -16.44 -13.13 6.42
N GLU A 284 -17.46 -13.04 5.56
CA GLU A 284 -18.70 -13.84 5.65
C GLU A 284 -18.44 -15.33 5.39
N ALA A 285 -17.62 -15.65 4.38
CA ALA A 285 -17.18 -17.02 4.11
C ALA A 285 -16.36 -17.59 5.27
N MET A 286 -15.38 -16.82 5.76
CA MET A 286 -14.55 -17.22 6.91
C MET A 286 -15.40 -17.47 8.18
N ALA A 287 -16.36 -16.58 8.48
CA ALA A 287 -17.30 -16.76 9.58
C ALA A 287 -18.15 -18.03 9.43
N SER A 288 -18.54 -18.35 8.19
CA SER A 288 -19.28 -19.55 7.84
C SER A 288 -18.43 -20.83 7.80
N GLY A 289 -17.13 -20.75 8.11
CA GLY A 289 -16.20 -21.89 8.03
C GLY A 289 -15.93 -22.39 6.61
N LEU A 290 -16.15 -21.55 5.60
CA LEU A 290 -15.87 -21.83 4.20
C LEU A 290 -14.41 -21.45 3.87
N PRO A 291 -13.58 -22.39 3.37
CA PRO A 291 -12.25 -22.08 2.88
C PRO A 291 -12.27 -20.98 1.81
N VAL A 292 -11.35 -20.02 1.88
CA VAL A 292 -11.28 -18.87 0.97
C VAL A 292 -10.01 -18.90 0.12
N ILE A 293 -10.18 -18.67 -1.19
CA ILE A 293 -9.10 -18.42 -2.15
C ILE A 293 -9.29 -17.01 -2.72
N THR A 294 -8.29 -16.13 -2.61
CA THR A 294 -8.39 -14.74 -3.12
C THR A 294 -7.24 -14.37 -4.05
N ALA A 295 -7.46 -13.44 -4.97
CA ALA A 295 -6.35 -12.83 -5.71
C ALA A 295 -5.42 -12.05 -4.76
N ARG A 296 -4.13 -11.96 -5.09
CA ARG A 296 -3.16 -11.07 -4.43
C ARG A 296 -3.29 -9.64 -4.94
N SER A 297 -4.46 -9.04 -4.73
CA SER A 297 -4.78 -7.66 -5.13
C SER A 297 -5.25 -6.85 -3.92
N GLU A 298 -4.69 -5.64 -3.78
CA GLU A 298 -5.14 -4.62 -2.82
C GLU A 298 -5.39 -5.16 -1.40
N ALA A 299 -6.61 -4.98 -0.89
CA ALA A 299 -6.97 -5.38 0.48
C ALA A 299 -7.24 -6.88 0.64
N LEU A 300 -7.29 -7.68 -0.43
CA LEU A 300 -7.64 -9.10 -0.32
C LEU A 300 -6.65 -9.90 0.54
N PRO A 301 -5.31 -9.80 0.34
CA PRO A 301 -4.35 -10.46 1.22
C PRO A 301 -4.48 -10.01 2.67
N GLU A 302 -4.68 -8.72 2.89
CA GLU A 302 -4.90 -8.17 4.23
C GLU A 302 -6.19 -8.72 4.84
N THR A 303 -7.28 -8.87 4.07
CA THR A 303 -8.60 -9.31 4.53
C THR A 303 -8.58 -10.79 4.92
N VAL A 304 -7.95 -11.65 4.11
CA VAL A 304 -7.91 -13.11 4.35
C VAL A 304 -6.80 -13.52 5.32
N GLY A 305 -5.70 -12.77 5.41
CA GLY A 305 -4.54 -13.11 6.24
C GLY A 305 -4.11 -14.58 6.09
N ASN A 306 -3.61 -15.19 7.16
CA ASN A 306 -3.23 -16.61 7.16
C ASN A 306 -4.41 -17.61 7.23
N ALA A 307 -5.65 -17.21 6.88
CA ALA A 307 -6.81 -18.10 6.94
C ALA A 307 -7.22 -18.67 5.57
N GLY A 308 -6.58 -18.24 4.50
CA GLY A 308 -6.89 -18.67 3.14
C GLY A 308 -5.65 -18.77 2.27
N LEU A 309 -5.86 -19.21 1.03
CA LEU A 309 -4.83 -19.26 -0.01
C LEU A 309 -4.99 -18.05 -0.92
N THR A 310 -3.90 -17.67 -1.56
CA THR A 310 -3.91 -16.57 -2.52
C THR A 310 -3.30 -16.99 -3.85
N PHE A 311 -3.70 -16.34 -4.93
CA PHE A 311 -3.18 -16.58 -6.27
C PHE A 311 -2.84 -15.26 -6.99
N THR A 312 -2.03 -15.34 -8.04
CA THR A 312 -1.63 -14.19 -8.85
C THR A 312 -2.85 -13.63 -9.58
N PRO A 313 -3.16 -12.32 -9.47
CA PRO A 313 -4.27 -11.72 -10.23
C PRO A 313 -4.17 -12.06 -11.72
N ASP A 314 -5.31 -12.36 -12.34
CA ASP A 314 -5.42 -12.71 -13.76
C ASP A 314 -4.70 -14.01 -14.21
N ASP A 315 -4.16 -14.79 -13.27
CA ASP A 315 -3.53 -16.08 -13.55
C ASP A 315 -4.47 -17.23 -13.15
N SER A 316 -5.19 -17.78 -14.13
CA SER A 316 -6.09 -18.92 -13.91
C SER A 316 -5.35 -20.23 -13.61
N ASP A 317 -4.06 -20.37 -13.95
CA ASP A 317 -3.28 -21.57 -13.63
C ASP A 317 -2.88 -21.58 -12.14
N ASP A 318 -2.47 -20.43 -11.60
CA ASP A 318 -2.20 -20.28 -10.16
C ASP A 318 -3.49 -20.50 -9.34
N LEU A 319 -4.64 -20.03 -9.83
CA LEU A 319 -5.95 -20.31 -9.23
C LEU A 319 -6.30 -21.81 -9.26
N VAL A 320 -6.04 -22.51 -10.37
CA VAL A 320 -6.25 -23.97 -10.46
C VAL A 320 -5.41 -24.72 -9.43
N CYS A 321 -4.14 -24.33 -9.22
CA CYS A 321 -3.29 -24.91 -8.20
C CYS A 321 -3.89 -24.74 -6.79
N ALA A 322 -4.35 -23.52 -6.46
CA ALA A 322 -5.01 -23.25 -5.18
C ALA A 322 -6.32 -24.04 -5.01
N ILE A 323 -7.16 -24.13 -6.05
CA ILE A 323 -8.41 -24.90 -6.01
C ILE A 323 -8.11 -26.37 -5.78
N ARG A 324 -7.22 -26.98 -6.57
CA ARG A 324 -6.83 -28.39 -6.41
C ARG A 324 -6.39 -28.67 -4.98
N ARG A 325 -5.58 -27.80 -4.39
CA ARG A 325 -5.12 -27.93 -3.00
C ARG A 325 -6.27 -28.00 -2.00
N VAL A 326 -7.31 -27.18 -2.19
CA VAL A 326 -8.51 -27.21 -1.33
C VAL A 326 -9.35 -28.46 -1.58
N LEU A 327 -9.42 -28.95 -2.83
CA LEU A 327 -10.18 -30.14 -3.21
C LEU A 327 -9.50 -31.47 -2.83
N MET A 328 -8.19 -31.48 -2.62
CA MET A 328 -7.46 -32.63 -2.09
C MET A 328 -7.97 -32.95 -0.68
N THR A 329 -8.94 -33.87 -0.63
CA THR A 329 -9.62 -34.34 0.59
C THR A 329 -9.21 -35.77 0.96
N ASP A 330 -8.52 -36.47 0.06
CA ASP A 330 -8.06 -37.83 0.28
C ASP A 330 -6.71 -37.90 1.01
N GLY A 331 -6.69 -38.71 2.06
CA GLY A 331 -5.48 -39.38 2.54
C GLY A 331 -4.73 -38.67 3.67
N LEU A 332 -5.29 -38.74 4.87
CA LEU A 332 -4.60 -39.24 6.07
C LEU A 332 -5.68 -39.39 7.13
N ASP A 333 -5.95 -40.64 7.53
CA ASP A 333 -6.69 -40.91 8.76
C ASP A 333 -6.27 -39.90 9.80
N ALA A 334 -7.25 -39.27 10.45
CA ALA A 334 -7.02 -38.43 11.60
C ALA A 334 -6.10 -39.21 12.55
N ALA A 335 -4.80 -38.90 12.51
CA ALA A 335 -3.82 -39.40 13.45
C ALA A 335 -4.11 -38.69 14.76
N LEU A 336 -5.21 -39.09 15.38
CA LEU A 336 -5.64 -38.75 16.71
C LEU A 336 -4.47 -39.05 17.64
N GLY A 337 -3.79 -38.00 18.11
CA GLY A 337 -3.06 -37.99 19.37
C GLY A 337 -1.94 -39.03 19.58
N ILE A 338 -1.54 -39.83 18.58
CA ILE A 338 -0.40 -40.73 18.74
C ILE A 338 0.87 -39.89 18.59
N VAL A 339 1.51 -39.60 19.71
CA VAL A 339 2.87 -39.06 19.79
C VAL A 339 3.82 -40.10 19.21
N ARG A 340 4.00 -40.10 17.88
CA ARG A 340 5.04 -40.88 17.22
C ARG A 340 6.24 -39.98 16.90
N PRO A 341 7.47 -40.51 16.96
CA PRO A 341 8.62 -39.80 16.44
C PRO A 341 8.40 -39.38 14.99
N ARG A 342 8.53 -38.08 14.70
CA ARG A 342 8.49 -37.56 13.34
C ARG A 342 9.79 -37.89 12.59
N ARG A 343 9.67 -38.09 11.29
CA ARG A 343 10.79 -38.23 10.35
C ARG A 343 10.86 -36.96 9.51
N VAL A 344 11.93 -36.18 9.65
CA VAL A 344 12.04 -34.87 9.00
C VAL A 344 13.34 -34.79 8.22
N ALA A 345 13.24 -34.39 6.96
CA ALA A 345 14.41 -34.02 6.16
C ALA A 345 14.62 -32.51 6.27
N PHE A 346 15.85 -32.08 6.53
CA PHE A 346 16.24 -30.68 6.38
C PHE A 346 17.08 -30.53 5.13
N VAL A 347 16.75 -29.55 4.28
CA VAL A 347 17.47 -29.23 3.06
C VAL A 347 18.03 -27.83 3.16
N CYS A 348 19.33 -27.67 2.97
CA CYS A 348 19.97 -26.37 2.90
C CYS A 348 21.20 -26.47 2.01
N PHE A 349 21.51 -25.41 1.26
CA PHE A 349 22.59 -25.48 0.29
C PHE A 349 23.96 -25.77 0.94
N ARG A 350 24.20 -25.32 2.19
CA ARG A 350 25.40 -25.66 2.97
C ARG A 350 25.06 -26.01 4.42
N PHE A 351 25.76 -27.01 4.97
CA PHE A 351 25.59 -27.43 6.37
C PHE A 351 26.92 -27.86 7.00
N GLY A 352 27.19 -27.38 8.22
CA GLY A 352 28.37 -27.77 9.00
C GLY A 352 28.57 -26.87 10.23
N SER A 353 29.40 -27.31 11.18
CA SER A 353 29.73 -26.54 12.39
C SER A 353 30.52 -25.26 12.07
N GLN A 354 31.29 -25.30 10.99
CA GLN A 354 32.12 -24.19 10.48
C GLN A 354 31.34 -23.11 9.73
N MET A 355 30.08 -23.36 9.34
CA MET A 355 29.28 -22.42 8.57
C MET A 355 28.88 -21.22 9.43
N VAL A 356 29.11 -20.02 8.88
CA VAL A 356 28.84 -18.74 9.54
C VAL A 356 27.68 -18.07 8.82
N GLY A 357 26.52 -18.02 9.47
CA GLY A 357 25.31 -17.39 8.92
C GLY A 357 24.08 -17.68 9.77
N GLY A 358 23.17 -16.71 9.87
CA GLY A 358 21.98 -16.80 10.72
C GLY A 358 21.01 -17.90 10.28
N ALA A 359 20.77 -18.01 8.97
CA ALA A 359 19.86 -19.01 8.39
C ALA A 359 20.38 -20.45 8.62
N GLU A 360 21.67 -20.69 8.38
CA GLU A 360 22.31 -21.99 8.58
C GLU A 360 22.33 -22.39 10.06
N MET A 361 22.63 -21.43 10.95
CA MET A 361 22.57 -21.65 12.39
C MET A 361 21.15 -21.98 12.86
N SER A 362 20.14 -21.30 12.30
CA SER A 362 18.74 -21.53 12.62
C SER A 362 18.29 -22.94 12.20
N LEU A 363 18.49 -23.33 10.94
CA LEU A 363 18.15 -24.67 10.44
C LEU A 363 18.85 -25.78 11.24
N ARG A 364 20.14 -25.59 11.56
CA ARG A 364 20.89 -26.51 12.42
C ARG A 364 20.30 -26.59 13.83
N SER A 365 19.86 -25.47 14.40
CA SER A 365 19.22 -25.43 15.73
C SER A 365 17.88 -26.17 15.73
N MET A 366 17.05 -25.96 14.70
CA MET A 366 15.79 -26.68 14.49
C MET A 366 16.04 -28.20 14.39
N ALA A 367 16.98 -28.62 13.54
CA ALA A 367 17.34 -30.02 13.35
C ALA A 367 17.83 -30.68 14.65
N LYS A 368 18.75 -30.01 15.37
CA LYS A 368 19.26 -30.51 16.66
C LYS A 368 18.18 -30.61 17.72
N SER A 369 17.30 -29.62 17.83
CA SER A 369 16.21 -29.62 18.81
C SER A 369 15.25 -30.79 18.61
N LEU A 370 14.91 -31.09 17.34
CA LEU A 370 14.05 -32.22 17.01
C LEU A 370 14.77 -33.56 17.25
N ASN A 371 16.02 -33.70 16.80
CA ASN A 371 16.81 -34.93 16.99
C ASN A 371 17.04 -35.24 18.48
N GLY A 372 17.36 -34.22 19.29
CA GLY A 372 17.54 -34.37 20.74
C GLY A 372 16.27 -34.79 21.49
N ALA A 373 15.09 -34.59 20.90
CA ALA A 373 13.81 -35.03 21.43
C ALA A 373 13.38 -36.43 20.94
N GLY A 374 14.27 -37.14 20.23
CA GLY A 374 14.00 -38.51 19.75
C GLY A 374 13.28 -38.58 18.40
N HIS A 375 13.12 -37.46 17.68
CA HIS A 375 12.67 -37.48 16.29
C HIS A 375 13.80 -37.90 15.36
N ARG A 376 13.47 -38.52 14.21
CA ARG A 376 14.48 -38.90 13.21
C ARG A 376 14.71 -37.75 12.26
N VAL A 377 15.91 -37.18 12.29
CA VAL A 377 16.28 -36.03 11.46
C VAL A 377 17.42 -36.41 10.53
N GLU A 378 17.25 -36.14 9.24
CA GLU A 378 18.30 -36.29 8.23
C GLU A 378 18.52 -34.96 7.51
N ILE A 379 19.77 -34.63 7.23
CA ILE A 379 20.15 -33.40 6.54
C ILE A 379 20.57 -33.76 5.12
N PHE A 380 20.02 -33.06 4.14
CA PHE A 380 20.42 -33.09 2.75
C PHE A 380 21.04 -31.73 2.41
N THR A 381 22.27 -31.73 1.94
CA THR A 381 23.01 -30.51 1.66
C THR A 381 23.96 -30.70 0.49
N THR A 382 24.61 -29.62 0.05
CA THR A 382 25.58 -29.71 -1.04
C THR A 382 27.01 -29.75 -0.52
N CYS A 383 27.96 -30.01 -1.42
CA CYS A 383 29.38 -29.99 -1.14
C CYS A 383 29.97 -28.56 -1.06
N THR A 384 29.16 -27.50 -1.18
CA THR A 384 29.69 -26.12 -1.15
C THR A 384 29.78 -25.52 0.24
N THR A 385 30.76 -24.63 0.44
CA THR A 385 30.88 -23.83 1.68
C THR A 385 30.53 -22.35 1.49
N THR A 386 30.49 -21.87 0.25
CA THR A 386 30.36 -20.43 -0.05
C THR A 386 29.14 -20.13 -0.92
N GLU A 387 28.61 -18.93 -0.76
CA GLU A 387 27.51 -18.39 -1.58
C GLU A 387 28.01 -17.61 -2.80
N SER A 388 29.34 -17.47 -2.99
CA SER A 388 29.92 -16.57 -4.01
C SER A 388 30.83 -17.25 -5.02
N HIS A 389 31.45 -18.38 -4.68
CA HIS A 389 32.37 -19.07 -5.58
C HIS A 389 31.83 -20.39 -6.12
N TRP A 390 30.70 -20.87 -5.56
CA TRP A 390 29.95 -22.06 -5.93
C TRP A 390 30.85 -23.19 -6.44
N LYS A 391 31.63 -23.74 -5.50
CA LYS A 391 32.52 -24.88 -5.69
C LYS A 391 32.15 -26.00 -4.75
N ASN A 392 32.44 -27.23 -5.15
CA ASN A 392 32.36 -28.40 -4.30
C ASN A 392 33.62 -28.48 -3.42
N ASP A 393 33.61 -27.74 -2.31
CA ASP A 393 34.73 -27.61 -1.37
C ASP A 393 34.81 -28.75 -0.35
N LEU A 394 33.70 -29.49 -0.16
CA LEU A 394 33.55 -30.59 0.78
C LEU A 394 33.41 -31.94 0.04
N PRO A 395 33.79 -33.06 0.68
CA PRO A 395 33.59 -34.38 0.09
C PRO A 395 32.10 -34.74 0.03
N GLU A 396 31.72 -35.39 -1.07
CA GLU A 396 30.42 -36.03 -1.27
C GLU A 396 30.25 -37.26 -0.35
N GLY A 397 29.02 -37.57 0.04
CA GLY A 397 28.68 -38.80 0.77
C GLY A 397 27.90 -38.57 2.08
N GLU A 398 27.80 -39.62 2.88
CA GLU A 398 27.13 -39.61 4.19
C GLU A 398 28.13 -39.35 5.33
N PHE A 399 27.76 -38.44 6.23
CA PHE A 399 28.55 -38.03 7.38
C PHE A 399 27.69 -37.97 8.64
N ALA A 400 28.30 -38.19 9.79
CA ALA A 400 27.69 -37.89 11.09
C ALA A 400 28.25 -36.57 11.62
N LEU A 401 27.38 -35.58 11.84
CA LEU A 401 27.77 -34.26 12.38
C LEU A 401 26.82 -33.84 13.49
N ASP A 402 27.36 -33.60 14.68
CA ASP A 402 26.59 -33.22 15.88
C ASP A 402 25.39 -34.16 16.20
N GLY A 403 25.57 -35.47 15.95
CA GLY A 403 24.51 -36.47 16.14
C GLY A 403 23.44 -36.50 15.05
N LEU A 404 23.61 -35.72 13.98
CA LEU A 404 22.74 -35.71 12.79
C LEU A 404 23.40 -36.48 11.64
N ARG A 405 22.59 -37.21 10.88
CA ARG A 405 22.99 -37.83 9.61
C ARG A 405 22.93 -36.78 8.50
N VAL A 406 24.05 -36.54 7.83
CA VAL A 406 24.21 -35.51 6.80
C VAL A 406 24.63 -36.15 5.48
N HIS A 407 23.83 -35.93 4.43
CA HIS A 407 24.08 -36.37 3.07
C HIS A 407 24.54 -35.17 2.23
N ARG A 408 25.75 -35.24 1.66
CA ARG A 408 26.32 -34.20 0.81
C ARG A 408 26.33 -34.63 -0.65
N PHE A 409 25.87 -33.74 -1.52
CA PHE A 409 25.80 -33.94 -2.96
C PHE A 409 26.53 -32.82 -3.72
N PRO A 410 27.10 -33.10 -4.89
CA PRO A 410 27.72 -32.07 -5.72
C PRO A 410 26.67 -31.05 -6.18
N ILE A 411 27.05 -29.77 -6.26
CA ILE A 411 26.26 -28.77 -6.97
C ILE A 411 26.38 -28.96 -8.48
N ASP A 412 25.34 -28.56 -9.21
CA ASP A 412 25.32 -28.56 -10.66
C ASP A 412 26.21 -27.43 -11.23
N GLY A 413 26.52 -27.49 -12.53
CA GLY A 413 27.24 -26.42 -13.22
C GLY A 413 26.42 -25.14 -13.28
N HIS A 414 27.08 -23.99 -13.17
CA HIS A 414 26.43 -22.67 -13.15
C HIS A 414 27.10 -21.70 -14.13
N ASP A 415 26.34 -20.68 -14.54
CA ASP A 415 26.84 -19.52 -15.28
C ASP A 415 26.85 -18.29 -14.37
N ALA A 416 28.04 -17.92 -13.90
CA ALA A 416 28.22 -16.79 -12.98
C ALA A 416 27.90 -15.44 -13.65
N SER A 417 28.09 -15.31 -14.97
CA SER A 417 27.77 -14.08 -15.70
C SER A 417 26.27 -13.90 -15.79
N ALA A 418 25.56 -14.95 -16.22
CA ALA A 418 24.10 -14.92 -16.33
C ALA A 418 23.44 -14.66 -14.97
N HIS A 419 23.90 -15.32 -13.90
CA HIS A 419 23.40 -15.03 -12.56
C HIS A 419 23.70 -13.58 -12.12
N GLY A 420 24.91 -13.09 -12.37
CA GLY A 420 25.30 -11.72 -12.00
C GLY A 420 24.54 -10.64 -12.79
N GLU A 421 24.16 -10.92 -14.05
CA GLU A 421 23.29 -10.05 -14.86
C GLU A 421 21.85 -10.06 -14.34
N ALA A 422 21.27 -11.25 -14.11
CA ALA A 422 19.92 -11.36 -13.59
C ALA A 422 19.78 -10.73 -12.19
N PHE A 423 20.75 -10.99 -11.30
CA PHE A 423 20.79 -10.39 -9.96
C PHE A 423 20.81 -8.86 -10.01
N ARG A 424 21.63 -8.26 -10.88
CA ARG A 424 21.65 -6.79 -11.05
C ARG A 424 20.33 -6.27 -11.59
N ALA A 425 19.77 -6.90 -12.61
CA ALA A 425 18.47 -6.50 -13.16
C ALA A 425 17.36 -6.55 -12.11
N ILE A 426 17.36 -7.57 -11.24
CA ILE A 426 16.42 -7.69 -10.13
C ILE A 426 16.59 -6.56 -9.11
N LEU A 427 17.83 -6.24 -8.73
CA LEU A 427 18.09 -5.15 -7.78
C LEU A 427 17.72 -3.78 -8.37
N ASP A 428 18.09 -3.51 -9.63
CA ASP A 428 17.83 -2.24 -10.31
C ASP A 428 16.32 -2.00 -10.50
N ALA A 429 15.54 -3.07 -10.71
CA ALA A 429 14.09 -3.03 -10.86
C ALA A 429 13.32 -3.32 -9.56
N ASP A 430 14.01 -3.43 -8.42
CA ASP A 430 13.42 -3.76 -7.11
C ASP A 430 12.49 -4.99 -7.11
N GLY A 431 12.85 -6.00 -7.92
CA GLY A 431 12.08 -7.24 -8.11
C GLY A 431 11.01 -7.20 -9.20
N GLN A 432 10.74 -6.04 -9.81
CA GLN A 432 9.77 -5.90 -10.90
C GLN A 432 10.40 -6.28 -12.26
N VAL A 433 10.68 -7.57 -12.43
CA VAL A 433 11.30 -8.13 -13.64
C VAL A 433 10.35 -9.11 -14.35
N CYS A 434 10.63 -9.43 -15.63
CA CYS A 434 9.88 -10.46 -16.33
C CYS A 434 10.29 -11.87 -15.85
N THR A 435 9.39 -12.84 -16.07
CA THR A 435 9.59 -14.25 -15.69
C THR A 435 10.91 -14.85 -16.20
N ASP A 436 11.38 -14.46 -17.38
CA ASP A 436 12.63 -14.97 -17.94
C ASP A 436 13.86 -14.58 -17.10
N ILE A 437 13.86 -13.37 -16.52
CA ILE A 437 14.93 -12.91 -15.63
C ILE A 437 14.84 -13.65 -14.29
N GLU A 438 13.64 -13.84 -13.74
CA GLU A 438 13.44 -14.60 -12.51
C GLU A 438 13.95 -16.04 -12.64
N GLU A 439 13.52 -16.73 -13.71
CA GLU A 439 13.93 -18.11 -13.97
C GLU A 439 15.42 -18.20 -14.32
N SER A 440 16.00 -17.18 -14.98
CA SER A 440 17.45 -17.12 -15.21
C SER A 440 18.22 -16.96 -13.89
N TYR A 441 17.76 -16.10 -12.98
CA TYR A 441 18.37 -15.94 -11.66
C TYR A 441 18.34 -17.26 -10.88
N LEU A 442 17.16 -17.90 -10.80
CA LEU A 442 17.01 -19.17 -10.09
C LEU A 442 17.89 -20.24 -10.72
N ARG A 443 17.74 -20.51 -12.02
CA ARG A 443 18.46 -21.58 -12.76
C ARG A 443 19.97 -21.50 -12.61
N HIS A 444 20.53 -20.29 -12.58
CA HIS A 444 21.97 -20.10 -12.49
C HIS A 444 22.45 -19.91 -11.06
N SER A 445 21.59 -20.05 -10.04
CA SER A 445 21.99 -20.05 -8.63
C SER A 445 22.40 -21.47 -8.17
N ILE A 446 22.46 -21.72 -6.86
CA ILE A 446 22.90 -23.03 -6.33
C ILE A 446 21.80 -24.09 -6.56
N HIS A 447 22.14 -25.13 -7.31
CA HIS A 447 21.32 -26.30 -7.63
C HIS A 447 22.06 -27.62 -7.36
N SER A 448 21.31 -28.71 -7.19
CA SER A 448 21.87 -30.07 -7.13
C SER A 448 20.86 -31.11 -7.59
N SER A 449 20.95 -31.50 -8.86
CA SER A 449 20.11 -32.55 -9.45
C SER A 449 20.32 -33.90 -8.73
N ALA A 450 21.54 -34.17 -8.27
CA ALA A 450 21.86 -35.38 -7.49
C ALA A 450 21.13 -35.41 -6.13
N LEU A 451 21.05 -34.26 -5.44
CA LEU A 451 20.32 -34.14 -4.18
C LEU A 451 18.82 -34.37 -4.39
N LEU A 452 18.23 -33.74 -5.41
CA LEU A 452 16.81 -33.88 -5.74
C LEU A 452 16.42 -35.33 -6.01
N ALA A 453 17.19 -36.03 -6.86
CA ALA A 453 16.97 -37.44 -7.16
C ALA A 453 17.04 -38.31 -5.89
N ALA A 454 18.07 -38.13 -5.06
CA ALA A 454 18.26 -38.91 -3.84
C ALA A 454 17.16 -38.64 -2.80
N LEU A 455 16.69 -37.38 -2.68
CA LEU A 455 15.57 -37.04 -1.82
C LEU A 455 14.26 -37.60 -2.38
N GLY A 456 14.05 -37.56 -3.70
CA GLY A 456 12.85 -38.04 -4.38
C GLY A 456 12.57 -39.52 -4.13
N GLU A 457 13.60 -40.37 -4.19
CA GLU A 457 13.49 -41.79 -3.86
C GLU A 457 13.01 -42.05 -2.43
N ARG A 458 13.29 -41.10 -1.52
CA ARG A 458 13.05 -41.23 -0.07
C ARG A 458 11.99 -40.27 0.45
N ALA A 459 11.40 -39.42 -0.39
CA ALA A 459 10.47 -38.37 0.04
C ALA A 459 9.25 -38.96 0.74
N GLY A 460 8.82 -40.17 0.34
CA GLY A 460 7.76 -40.95 0.99
C GLY A 460 8.04 -41.28 2.46
N GLU A 461 9.31 -41.40 2.86
CA GLU A 461 9.73 -41.76 4.22
C GLU A 461 9.56 -40.63 5.24
N PHE A 462 9.54 -39.38 4.80
CA PHE A 462 9.51 -38.20 5.66
C PHE A 462 8.09 -37.67 5.88
N ASP A 463 7.79 -37.24 7.09
CA ASP A 463 6.55 -36.55 7.44
C ASP A 463 6.55 -35.09 6.94
N ALA A 464 7.73 -34.48 6.88
CA ALA A 464 7.93 -33.13 6.34
C ALA A 464 9.37 -32.95 5.81
N ILE A 465 9.52 -32.01 4.88
CA ILE A 465 10.80 -31.53 4.36
C ILE A 465 10.92 -30.06 4.75
N VAL A 466 11.93 -29.67 5.51
CA VAL A 466 12.17 -28.27 5.90
C VAL A 466 13.30 -27.72 5.05
N THR A 467 13.06 -26.65 4.27
CA THR A 467 14.07 -26.10 3.35
C THR A 467 14.24 -24.60 3.48
N GLY A 468 15.45 -24.09 3.23
CA GLY A 468 15.74 -22.65 3.21
C GLY A 468 17.25 -22.35 3.10
N PRO A 469 17.62 -21.06 3.00
CA PRO A 469 16.76 -19.87 2.87
C PRO A 469 16.18 -19.72 1.45
N TYR A 470 15.23 -18.79 1.27
CA TYR A 470 14.45 -18.66 0.03
C TYR A 470 15.29 -18.42 -1.22
N LEU A 471 16.32 -17.58 -1.14
CA LEU A 471 17.04 -16.98 -2.28
C LEU A 471 17.81 -17.94 -3.22
N PHE A 472 17.73 -19.25 -3.04
CA PHE A 472 18.48 -20.23 -3.84
C PHE A 472 17.55 -21.09 -4.70
N GLY A 473 18.01 -21.42 -5.90
CA GLY A 473 17.36 -22.32 -6.85
C GLY A 473 17.07 -23.69 -6.25
N LEU A 474 17.98 -24.24 -5.45
CA LEU A 474 17.76 -25.47 -4.68
C LEU A 474 16.51 -25.39 -3.80
N THR A 475 16.26 -24.25 -3.14
CA THR A 475 15.05 -24.05 -2.34
C THR A 475 13.80 -24.06 -3.21
N ALA A 476 13.87 -23.40 -4.37
CA ALA A 476 12.78 -23.38 -5.35
C ALA A 476 12.49 -24.78 -5.93
N ASP A 477 13.52 -25.58 -6.22
CA ASP A 477 13.36 -26.93 -6.75
C ASP A 477 12.68 -27.86 -5.75
N ILE A 478 13.11 -27.84 -4.48
CA ILE A 478 12.50 -28.63 -3.41
C ILE A 478 11.03 -28.25 -3.21
N ALA A 479 10.72 -26.96 -3.30
CA ALA A 479 9.35 -26.45 -3.21
C ALA A 479 8.47 -26.91 -4.40
N ARG A 480 9.03 -26.94 -5.62
CA ARG A 480 8.33 -27.37 -6.85
C ARG A 480 8.13 -28.88 -6.90
N GLU A 481 9.12 -29.67 -6.47
CA GLU A 481 9.10 -31.13 -6.60
C GLU A 481 8.34 -31.81 -5.45
N PHE A 482 8.42 -31.28 -4.23
CA PHE A 482 7.79 -31.86 -3.04
C PHE A 482 6.78 -30.95 -2.31
N PRO A 483 5.89 -30.22 -3.02
CA PRO A 483 5.05 -29.15 -2.45
C PRO A 483 4.12 -29.61 -1.32
N ALA A 484 3.68 -30.88 -1.33
CA ALA A 484 2.80 -31.42 -0.30
C ALA A 484 3.51 -31.67 1.04
N LYS A 485 4.84 -31.75 1.07
CA LYS A 485 5.64 -32.04 2.28
C LYS A 485 6.57 -30.90 2.70
N THR A 486 6.79 -29.92 1.84
CA THR A 486 7.79 -28.86 2.04
C THR A 486 7.28 -27.73 2.94
N LEU A 487 7.98 -27.50 4.06
CA LEU A 487 7.92 -26.30 4.89
C LEU A 487 9.09 -25.40 4.53
N ILE A 488 8.83 -24.17 4.07
CA ILE A 488 9.90 -23.23 3.71
C ILE A 488 10.25 -22.35 4.92
N VAL A 489 11.54 -22.19 5.18
CA VAL A 489 12.12 -21.20 6.11
C VAL A 489 12.66 -20.06 5.25
N PRO A 490 11.88 -18.98 5.03
CA PRO A 490 12.25 -17.98 4.04
C PRO A 490 13.54 -17.25 4.43
N CYS A 491 13.61 -16.67 5.64
CA CYS A 491 14.65 -15.68 6.00
C CYS A 491 14.48 -14.40 5.17
N PHE A 492 13.26 -13.86 5.14
CA PHE A 492 12.91 -12.69 4.33
C PHE A 492 13.62 -11.43 4.80
N HIS A 493 13.97 -10.60 3.81
CA HIS A 493 14.25 -9.18 3.97
C HIS A 493 13.34 -8.39 3.03
N ASP A 494 13.15 -7.12 3.33
CA ASP A 494 12.46 -6.19 2.43
C ASP A 494 13.42 -5.76 1.31
N GLU A 495 13.53 -6.60 0.27
CA GLU A 495 14.47 -6.46 -0.85
C GLU A 495 13.89 -7.01 -2.17
N GLY A 496 14.41 -6.56 -3.31
CA GLY A 496 13.89 -6.93 -4.64
C GLY A 496 13.82 -8.44 -4.89
N LEU A 497 14.75 -9.22 -4.35
CA LEU A 497 14.75 -10.69 -4.47
C LEU A 497 13.54 -11.34 -3.79
N ALA A 498 13.06 -10.78 -2.67
CA ALA A 498 11.89 -11.30 -1.98
C ALA A 498 10.58 -10.99 -2.72
N ARG A 499 10.60 -9.99 -3.61
CA ARG A 499 9.43 -9.51 -4.37
C ARG A 499 9.24 -10.18 -5.73
N LEU A 500 10.12 -11.11 -6.11
CA LEU A 500 9.96 -11.90 -7.34
C LEU A 500 8.64 -12.69 -7.32
N ALA A 501 7.95 -12.72 -8.46
CA ALA A 501 6.63 -13.32 -8.61
C ALA A 501 6.62 -14.84 -8.38
N VAL A 502 7.76 -15.51 -8.59
CA VAL A 502 7.94 -16.94 -8.29
C VAL A 502 7.68 -17.28 -6.82
N TRP A 503 8.04 -16.42 -5.87
CA TRP A 503 8.01 -16.80 -4.45
C TRP A 503 6.60 -16.93 -3.90
N PRO A 504 5.68 -15.96 -4.09
CA PRO A 504 4.31 -16.12 -3.62
C PRO A 504 3.61 -17.35 -4.17
N ARG A 505 3.91 -17.76 -5.41
CA ARG A 505 3.40 -19.00 -6.02
C ARG A 505 3.93 -20.23 -5.27
N LEU A 506 5.24 -20.30 -5.03
CA LEU A 506 5.85 -21.43 -4.32
C LEU A 506 5.35 -21.55 -2.88
N TYR A 507 5.26 -20.44 -2.16
CA TYR A 507 4.76 -20.46 -0.78
C TYR A 507 3.29 -20.88 -0.67
N GLY A 508 2.44 -20.43 -1.59
CA GLY A 508 1.04 -20.85 -1.65
C GLY A 508 0.86 -22.34 -1.94
N ASN A 509 1.81 -22.92 -2.69
CA ASN A 509 1.80 -24.32 -3.08
C ASN A 509 2.50 -25.25 -2.09
N CYS A 510 3.35 -24.74 -1.20
CA CYS A 510 4.08 -25.56 -0.21
C CYS A 510 3.25 -25.89 1.03
N ALA A 511 3.65 -26.91 1.78
CA ALA A 511 2.97 -27.41 2.98
C ALA A 511 2.91 -26.40 4.12
N GLY A 512 3.76 -25.37 4.12
CA GLY A 512 3.74 -24.30 5.10
C GLY A 512 4.99 -23.43 5.09
N ILE A 513 4.99 -22.44 5.98
CA ILE A 513 6.07 -21.45 6.10
C ILE A 513 6.44 -21.28 7.58
N LEU A 514 7.74 -21.27 7.86
CA LEU A 514 8.32 -21.13 9.19
C LEU A 514 9.12 -19.82 9.26
N PHE A 515 8.56 -18.79 9.89
CA PHE A 515 9.20 -17.49 10.05
C PHE A 515 10.11 -17.45 11.29
N HIS A 516 11.22 -16.72 11.23
CA HIS A 516 12.04 -16.41 12.39
C HIS A 516 11.48 -15.24 13.21
N SER A 517 10.75 -14.32 12.59
CA SER A 517 10.18 -13.18 13.30
C SER A 517 8.72 -12.90 12.92
N ILE A 518 8.04 -12.12 13.78
CA ILE A 518 6.68 -11.64 13.49
C ILE A 518 6.74 -10.69 12.29
N GLU A 519 7.81 -9.92 12.19
CA GLU A 519 8.03 -8.94 11.13
C GLU A 519 8.23 -9.59 9.77
N GLU A 520 8.91 -10.73 9.68
CA GLU A 520 8.94 -11.52 8.44
C GLU A 520 7.54 -12.00 8.02
N GLN A 521 6.75 -12.49 8.99
CA GLN A 521 5.38 -12.92 8.71
C GLN A 521 4.53 -11.73 8.22
N VAL A 522 4.65 -10.58 8.89
CA VAL A 522 3.96 -9.35 8.49
C VAL A 522 4.41 -8.94 7.09
N PHE A 523 5.71 -8.90 6.80
CA PHE A 523 6.24 -8.58 5.47
C PHE A 523 5.67 -9.51 4.40
N ALA A 524 5.69 -10.83 4.63
CA ALA A 524 5.12 -11.81 3.72
C ALA A 524 3.64 -11.56 3.43
N GLN A 525 2.83 -11.33 4.46
CA GLN A 525 1.38 -11.11 4.32
C GLN A 525 1.04 -9.77 3.69
N THR A 526 1.77 -8.72 4.04
CA THR A 526 1.39 -7.34 3.76
C THR A 526 2.05 -6.75 2.52
N ARG A 527 3.28 -7.16 2.21
CA ARG A 527 4.05 -6.67 1.06
C ARG A 527 4.09 -7.69 -0.08
N LEU A 528 4.12 -8.98 0.23
CA LEU A 528 4.18 -10.05 -0.78
C LEU A 528 2.81 -10.69 -1.07
N GLY A 529 1.80 -10.41 -0.23
CA GLY A 529 0.48 -11.05 -0.30
C GLY A 529 0.52 -12.56 -0.03
N VAL A 530 1.58 -13.06 0.62
CA VAL A 530 1.79 -14.48 0.90
C VAL A 530 1.05 -14.87 2.16
N ASN A 531 -0.05 -15.57 1.94
CA ASN A 531 -0.95 -16.04 2.97
C ASN A 531 -1.02 -17.57 2.90
N HIS A 532 -0.61 -18.22 3.99
CA HIS A 532 -0.67 -19.67 4.08
C HIS A 532 -1.26 -20.13 5.44
N PRO A 533 -2.26 -21.04 5.44
CA PRO A 533 -2.88 -21.58 6.65
C PRO A 533 -1.94 -22.34 7.57
N ASN A 534 -0.94 -23.04 7.04
CA ASN A 534 0.14 -23.60 7.85
C ASN A 534 1.30 -22.60 7.93
N THR A 535 1.19 -21.62 8.81
CA THR A 535 2.26 -20.64 9.09
C THR A 535 2.55 -20.60 10.57
N GLN A 536 3.84 -20.54 10.92
CA GLN A 536 4.31 -20.45 12.28
C GLN A 536 5.51 -19.50 12.39
N VAL A 537 5.47 -18.57 13.34
CA VAL A 537 6.67 -17.86 13.80
C VAL A 537 7.33 -18.74 14.83
N VAL A 538 8.49 -19.31 14.48
CA VAL A 538 9.24 -20.26 15.31
C VAL A 538 10.29 -19.54 16.14
N GLY A 539 10.87 -18.47 15.63
CA GLY A 539 11.97 -17.78 16.31
C GLY A 539 13.30 -18.51 16.14
N ALA A 540 14.11 -18.41 17.19
CA ALA A 540 15.32 -19.19 17.37
C ALA A 540 15.33 -19.76 18.79
N LEU A 541 16.14 -20.79 19.01
CA LEU A 541 16.44 -21.29 20.35
C LEU A 541 17.80 -20.77 20.77
N LEU A 542 17.82 -19.90 21.79
CA LEU A 542 19.03 -19.60 22.53
C LEU A 542 19.28 -20.78 23.48
N GLY A 543 20.52 -21.27 23.56
CA GLY A 543 20.86 -22.34 24.51
C GLY A 543 20.35 -21.97 25.90
N GLY A 544 19.74 -22.91 26.63
CA GLY A 544 18.92 -22.60 27.80
C GLY A 544 19.61 -21.84 28.95
N PRO A 545 18.90 -21.58 30.07
CA PRO A 545 19.31 -20.66 31.14
C PRO A 545 20.70 -20.92 31.73
N SER A 546 21.17 -22.16 31.73
CA SER A 546 22.48 -22.56 32.25
C SER A 546 23.67 -22.13 31.37
N THR A 547 23.41 -21.69 30.13
CA THR A 547 24.47 -21.27 29.19
C THR A 547 24.77 -19.76 29.22
N TRP A 548 23.86 -18.96 29.77
CA TRP A 548 23.96 -17.49 29.85
C TRP A 548 24.03 -17.04 31.33
N CYS A 549 25.03 -17.56 32.05
CA CYS A 549 25.24 -17.21 33.46
C CYS A 549 25.68 -15.74 33.64
N ARG A 550 25.24 -15.12 34.75
CA ARG A 550 25.52 -13.72 35.10
C ARG A 550 27.03 -13.42 35.12
N ARG A 551 27.40 -12.31 34.48
CA ARG A 551 28.56 -11.44 34.74
C ARG A 551 29.75 -12.14 35.40
N THR A 552 30.51 -12.92 34.63
CA THR A 552 31.93 -13.14 34.95
C THR A 552 32.71 -11.88 34.54
N GLU A 553 33.69 -11.47 35.34
CA GLU A 553 34.58 -10.36 34.96
C GLU A 553 35.11 -10.57 33.53
N PRO A 554 35.13 -9.52 32.68
CA PRO A 554 35.47 -9.69 31.28
C PRO A 554 36.89 -10.24 31.16
N ALA A 555 37.02 -11.49 30.71
CA ALA A 555 38.30 -12.19 30.71
C ALA A 555 39.32 -11.55 29.76
N ASN A 556 38.89 -10.69 28.82
CA ASN A 556 39.77 -10.10 27.80
C ASN A 556 39.39 -8.69 27.28
N ALA A 557 38.36 -8.02 27.82
CA ALA A 557 38.11 -6.62 27.47
C ALA A 557 38.90 -5.70 28.41
N SER A 558 40.22 -5.64 28.22
CA SER A 558 41.15 -4.75 28.95
C SER A 558 40.91 -3.26 28.63
N SER A 559 39.67 -2.76 28.74
CA SER A 559 39.40 -1.32 28.75
C SER A 559 39.08 -0.87 30.17
N SER A 560 39.76 0.19 30.61
CA SER A 560 39.42 0.90 31.84
C SER A 560 38.18 1.79 31.70
N ARG A 561 37.64 1.94 30.48
CA ARG A 561 36.50 2.78 30.13
C ARG A 561 35.26 1.93 29.78
N PRO A 562 34.04 2.44 30.00
CA PRO A 562 32.83 1.83 29.45
C PRO A 562 32.94 1.68 27.93
N TYR A 563 32.33 0.65 27.36
CA TYR A 563 32.36 0.40 25.93
C TYR A 563 31.02 -0.07 25.39
N VAL A 564 30.76 0.24 24.12
CA VAL A 564 29.68 -0.39 23.34
C VAL A 564 30.28 -1.40 22.40
N VAL A 565 29.45 -2.36 21.97
CA VAL A 565 29.91 -3.46 21.12
C VAL A 565 29.09 -3.53 19.84
N TYR A 566 29.78 -3.77 18.73
CA TYR A 566 29.21 -4.29 17.49
C TYR A 566 29.62 -5.74 17.32
N CYS A 567 28.69 -6.60 16.94
CA CYS A 567 29.00 -7.99 16.65
C CYS A 567 28.25 -8.48 15.41
N GLY A 568 28.99 -8.87 14.38
CA GLY A 568 28.42 -9.25 13.08
C GLY A 568 29.43 -9.26 11.94
N ARG A 569 28.94 -9.47 10.71
CA ARG A 569 29.78 -9.43 9.51
C ARG A 569 30.26 -8.01 9.24
N TYR A 570 31.52 -7.82 8.82
CA TYR A 570 32.03 -6.51 8.43
C TYR A 570 31.63 -6.21 6.97
N SER A 571 30.46 -5.63 6.79
CA SER A 571 29.88 -5.33 5.48
C SER A 571 29.02 -4.07 5.47
N GLU A 572 28.84 -3.50 4.28
CA GLU A 572 27.96 -2.36 4.04
C GLU A 572 26.49 -2.70 4.31
N GLN A 573 26.05 -3.92 3.98
CA GLN A 573 24.70 -4.42 4.25
C GLN A 573 24.33 -4.39 5.75
N LYS A 574 25.32 -4.43 6.65
CA LYS A 574 25.10 -4.31 8.10
C LYS A 574 25.15 -2.87 8.61
N ASN A 575 25.18 -1.90 7.67
CA ASN A 575 25.24 -0.47 7.93
C ASN A 575 26.44 -0.07 8.79
N LEU A 576 27.53 -0.84 8.68
CA LEU A 576 28.75 -0.62 9.44
C LEU A 576 29.43 0.72 9.11
N PRO A 577 29.43 1.23 7.86
CA PRO A 577 29.92 2.57 7.57
C PRO A 577 29.22 3.67 8.39
N LEU A 578 27.89 3.59 8.53
CA LEU A 578 27.12 4.55 9.33
C LEU A 578 27.52 4.49 10.80
N LEU A 579 27.67 3.29 11.36
CA LEU A 579 28.13 3.11 12.74
C LEU A 579 29.52 3.72 12.95
N LEU A 580 30.46 3.52 12.02
CA LEU A 580 31.79 4.10 12.11
C LEU A 580 31.77 5.63 12.03
N ASP A 581 30.90 6.20 11.19
CA ASP A 581 30.69 7.65 11.09
C ASP A 581 30.13 8.24 12.39
N TRP A 582 29.06 7.64 12.91
CA TRP A 582 28.45 8.07 14.17
C TRP A 582 29.38 7.87 15.37
N ALA A 583 30.17 6.80 15.39
CA ALA A 583 31.20 6.59 16.41
C ALA A 583 32.26 7.71 16.37
N ARG A 584 32.74 8.10 15.18
CA ARG A 584 33.71 9.20 15.03
C ARG A 584 33.13 10.54 15.50
N ARG A 585 31.88 10.83 15.14
CA ARG A 585 31.20 12.05 15.60
C ARG A 585 31.00 12.02 17.12
N PHE A 586 30.59 10.89 17.70
CA PHE A 586 30.46 10.72 19.15
C PHE A 586 31.77 10.97 19.89
N GLN A 587 32.89 10.48 19.37
CA GLN A 587 34.22 10.74 19.97
C GLN A 587 34.66 12.20 19.87
N THR A 588 34.12 12.93 18.90
CA THR A 588 34.38 14.37 18.73
C THR A 588 33.59 15.18 19.76
N ASP A 589 32.30 14.84 19.94
CA ASP A 589 31.40 15.54 20.87
C ASP A 589 31.62 15.13 22.34
N HIS A 590 32.07 13.88 22.57
CA HIS A 590 32.22 13.25 23.88
C HIS A 590 33.60 12.56 24.04
N PRO A 591 34.71 13.31 23.94
CA PRO A 591 36.05 12.73 23.86
C PRO A 591 36.39 11.88 25.08
N GLY A 592 36.73 10.61 24.84
CA GLY A 592 37.24 9.69 25.85
C GLY A 592 36.20 9.15 26.83
N GLN A 593 34.91 9.34 26.57
CA GLN A 593 33.83 8.80 27.42
C GLN A 593 33.58 7.30 27.21
N LEU A 594 33.80 6.79 26.00
CA LEU A 594 33.39 5.43 25.60
C LEU A 594 34.40 4.81 24.62
N ASP A 595 34.62 3.50 24.69
CA ASP A 595 35.30 2.74 23.64
C ASP A 595 34.29 2.00 22.73
N PHE A 596 34.65 1.75 21.47
CA PHE A 596 33.86 0.94 20.54
C PHE A 596 34.58 -0.38 20.25
N VAL A 597 33.95 -1.50 20.61
CA VAL A 597 34.49 -2.85 20.43
C VAL A 597 33.77 -3.53 19.27
N PHE A 598 34.53 -4.11 18.34
CA PHE A 598 34.01 -4.83 17.18
C PHE A 598 34.39 -6.31 17.27
N MET A 599 33.42 -7.20 17.04
CA MET A 599 33.61 -8.65 16.98
C MET A 599 33.03 -9.19 15.67
N GLY A 600 33.87 -9.78 14.83
CA GLY A 600 33.42 -10.28 13.53
C GLY A 600 34.51 -10.42 12.49
N GLN A 601 34.07 -10.59 11.25
CA GLN A 601 34.93 -10.66 10.07
C GLN A 601 34.13 -10.23 8.84
N GLY A 602 34.79 -9.75 7.80
CA GLY A 602 34.15 -9.40 6.54
C GLY A 602 35.11 -8.72 5.58
N ARG A 603 34.56 -8.20 4.48
CA ARG A 603 35.35 -7.55 3.43
C ARG A 603 35.66 -6.08 3.75
N LEU A 604 34.87 -5.46 4.63
CA LEU A 604 35.10 -4.09 5.07
C LEU A 604 36.23 -4.05 6.10
N ALA A 605 37.26 -3.25 5.84
CA ALA A 605 38.37 -3.04 6.76
C ALA A 605 38.02 -1.96 7.78
N LEU A 606 38.22 -2.25 9.07
CA LEU A 606 38.00 -1.29 10.15
C LEU A 606 39.17 -0.27 10.23
N PRO A 607 38.88 1.01 10.56
CA PRO A 607 39.92 2.01 10.71
C PRO A 607 40.75 1.76 11.99
N ARG A 608 42.01 2.20 11.98
CA ARG A 608 42.90 2.14 13.15
C ARG A 608 42.76 3.42 13.97
N GLU A 609 41.89 3.37 14.98
CA GLU A 609 41.57 4.52 15.83
C GLU A 609 41.80 4.17 17.31
N PRO A 610 42.25 5.11 18.16
CA PRO A 610 42.52 4.82 19.59
C PRO A 610 41.29 4.38 20.40
N TRP A 611 40.10 4.79 19.97
CA TRP A 611 38.81 4.48 20.59
C TRP A 611 38.15 3.22 20.02
N LEU A 612 38.72 2.62 18.97
CA LEU A 612 38.19 1.44 18.30
C LEU A 612 39.05 0.21 18.63
N ARG A 613 38.40 -0.88 19.02
CA ARG A 613 39.05 -2.18 19.27
C ARG A 613 38.41 -3.26 18.41
N ASP A 614 39.17 -3.82 17.48
CA ASP A 614 38.75 -4.98 16.70
C ASP A 614 39.26 -6.28 17.35
N LEU A 615 38.35 -7.11 17.84
CA LEU A 615 38.66 -8.42 18.42
C LEU A 615 38.64 -9.53 17.37
N GLY A 616 38.23 -9.23 16.14
CA GLY A 616 38.05 -10.22 15.09
C GLY A 616 37.03 -11.30 15.46
N ARG A 617 37.22 -12.51 14.91
CA ARG A 617 36.39 -13.67 15.24
C ARG A 617 36.82 -14.23 16.60
N VAL A 618 35.88 -14.24 17.54
CA VAL A 618 36.08 -14.79 18.89
C VAL A 618 35.27 -16.07 19.09
N ASP A 619 35.63 -16.85 20.12
CA ASP A 619 34.82 -18.00 20.53
C ASP A 619 33.55 -17.57 21.28
N GLU A 620 32.61 -18.52 21.47
CA GLU A 620 31.32 -18.24 22.11
C GLU A 620 31.45 -17.77 23.56
N ALA A 621 32.44 -18.25 24.30
CA ALA A 621 32.67 -17.86 25.69
C ALA A 621 33.15 -16.40 25.78
N THR A 622 34.10 -16.01 24.91
CA THR A 622 34.60 -14.65 24.81
C THR A 622 33.51 -13.70 24.33
N LYS A 623 32.75 -14.08 23.30
CA LYS A 623 31.60 -13.29 22.81
C LYS A 623 30.64 -12.96 23.95
N ARG A 624 30.22 -13.97 24.73
CA ARG A 624 29.35 -13.80 25.91
C ARG A 624 29.94 -12.84 26.93
N SER A 625 31.21 -13.02 27.25
CA SER A 625 31.91 -12.19 28.23
C SER A 625 31.98 -10.72 27.79
N VAL A 626 32.21 -10.45 26.50
CA VAL A 626 32.24 -9.09 25.94
C VAL A 626 30.83 -8.50 25.92
N LEU A 627 29.81 -9.25 25.47
CA LEU A 627 28.42 -8.77 25.49
C LEU A 627 27.98 -8.40 26.91
N ALA A 628 28.20 -9.27 27.90
CA ALA A 628 27.82 -9.06 29.29
C ALA A 628 28.52 -7.88 29.98
N GLY A 629 29.68 -7.46 29.46
CA GLY A 629 30.44 -6.32 29.97
C GLY A 629 30.15 -5.00 29.24
N ALA A 630 29.49 -5.04 28.08
CA ALA A 630 29.20 -3.87 27.27
C ALA A 630 28.09 -3.01 27.89
N LEU A 631 28.18 -1.69 27.66
CA LEU A 631 27.14 -0.72 27.97
C LEU A 631 25.88 -0.98 27.13
N ALA A 632 26.08 -1.26 25.84
CA ALA A 632 25.04 -1.63 24.91
C ALA A 632 25.64 -2.38 23.71
N LEU A 633 24.83 -3.23 23.07
CA LEU A 633 25.05 -3.68 21.70
C LEU A 633 24.50 -2.61 20.75
N VAL A 634 25.31 -2.16 19.80
CA VAL A 634 24.87 -1.24 18.74
C VAL A 634 24.74 -2.01 17.44
N GLN A 635 23.50 -2.10 16.93
CA GLN A 635 23.18 -2.82 15.70
C GLN A 635 22.35 -1.93 14.76
N LEU A 636 23.05 -1.21 13.87
CA LEU A 636 22.41 -0.27 12.94
C LEU A 636 21.99 -0.90 11.60
N SER A 637 22.01 -2.23 11.49
CA SER A 637 21.58 -2.93 10.28
C SER A 637 20.10 -2.65 10.00
N ILE A 638 19.78 -2.27 8.77
CA ILE A 638 18.41 -2.02 8.31
C ILE A 638 17.68 -3.30 7.85
N GLN A 639 18.42 -4.39 7.64
CA GLN A 639 17.90 -5.67 7.15
C GLN A 639 18.35 -6.83 8.05
N GLU A 640 17.38 -7.37 8.77
CA GLU A 640 17.51 -8.59 9.57
C GLU A 640 16.25 -9.44 9.34
N SER A 641 16.39 -10.76 9.29
CA SER A 641 15.25 -11.69 9.44
C SER A 641 14.99 -12.01 10.91
N LEU A 642 16.08 -12.14 11.68
CA LEU A 642 16.15 -12.19 13.13
C LEU A 642 17.57 -11.84 13.56
N SER A 643 17.74 -10.96 14.56
CA SER A 643 19.07 -10.66 15.12
C SER A 643 19.39 -11.60 16.28
N LEU A 644 20.06 -12.72 15.99
CA LEU A 644 20.52 -13.65 17.04
C LEU A 644 21.38 -12.93 18.08
N VAL A 645 22.27 -12.05 17.65
CA VAL A 645 23.19 -11.34 18.54
C VAL A 645 22.48 -10.34 19.46
N ALA A 646 21.37 -9.74 19.03
CA ALA A 646 20.53 -8.92 19.91
C ALA A 646 19.87 -9.77 21.01
N LEU A 647 19.39 -10.96 20.64
CA LEU A 647 18.87 -11.91 21.64
C LEU A 647 19.98 -12.36 22.60
N GLU A 648 21.19 -12.63 22.12
CA GLU A 648 22.35 -12.99 22.96
C GLU A 648 22.74 -11.85 23.91
N ALA A 649 22.75 -10.60 23.44
CA ALA A 649 22.99 -9.41 24.26
C ALA A 649 21.93 -9.27 25.36
N TRP A 650 20.65 -9.40 25.00
CA TRP A 650 19.56 -9.40 25.98
C TRP A 650 19.65 -10.56 26.97
N ALA A 651 20.03 -11.76 26.54
CA ALA A 651 20.26 -12.88 27.45
C ALA A 651 21.32 -12.53 28.52
N THR A 652 22.40 -11.83 28.13
CA THR A 652 23.40 -11.32 29.08
C THR A 652 22.94 -10.07 29.84
N GLY A 653 21.78 -9.51 29.53
CA GLY A 653 21.20 -8.27 30.09
C GLY A 653 21.87 -7.00 29.59
N THR A 654 22.34 -7.03 28.36
CA THR A 654 22.94 -5.91 27.66
C THR A 654 21.86 -5.27 26.79
N PRO A 655 21.59 -3.97 26.94
CA PRO A 655 20.59 -3.29 26.12
C PRO A 655 21.05 -3.18 24.67
N VAL A 656 20.09 -2.97 23.76
CA VAL A 656 20.33 -2.89 22.32
C VAL A 656 19.97 -1.50 21.81
N VAL A 657 20.85 -0.89 21.02
CA VAL A 657 20.57 0.33 20.26
C VAL A 657 20.46 -0.06 18.78
N ALA A 658 19.33 0.20 18.16
CA ALA A 658 19.04 -0.25 16.79
C ALA A 658 18.50 0.86 15.89
N HIS A 659 18.73 0.73 14.59
CA HIS A 659 18.22 1.67 13.59
C HIS A 659 16.70 1.55 13.44
N GLN A 660 15.98 2.67 13.27
CA GLN A 660 14.52 2.69 13.12
C GLN A 660 14.00 1.91 11.92
N ASP A 661 14.76 1.95 10.82
CA ASP A 661 14.36 1.30 9.57
C ASP A 661 14.58 -0.23 9.61
N CYS A 662 15.16 -0.77 10.69
CA CYS A 662 15.19 -2.20 10.92
C CYS A 662 13.86 -2.68 11.53
N ALA A 663 12.89 -3.04 10.69
CA ALA A 663 11.57 -3.47 11.16
C ALA A 663 11.65 -4.55 12.26
N VAL A 664 12.52 -5.56 12.09
CA VAL A 664 12.71 -6.65 13.06
C VAL A 664 13.22 -6.14 14.41
N LEU A 665 14.32 -5.38 14.45
CA LEU A 665 14.88 -4.90 15.72
C LEU A 665 13.97 -3.86 16.37
N ALA A 666 13.39 -2.95 15.60
CA ALA A 666 12.43 -1.97 16.08
C ALA A 666 11.20 -2.65 16.70
N GLY A 667 10.65 -3.67 16.04
CA GLY A 667 9.51 -4.44 16.55
C GLY A 667 9.86 -5.26 17.80
N GLN A 668 11.04 -5.86 17.85
CA GLN A 668 11.52 -6.56 19.06
C GLN A 668 11.76 -5.59 20.23
N ILE A 669 12.31 -4.39 19.99
CA ILE A 669 12.49 -3.36 21.02
C ILE A 669 11.13 -2.85 21.50
N ALA A 670 10.17 -2.62 20.61
CA ALA A 670 8.82 -2.18 20.98
C ALA A 670 8.11 -3.18 21.91
N ARG A 671 8.28 -4.50 21.67
CA ARG A 671 7.70 -5.55 22.53
C ARG A 671 8.48 -5.78 23.82
N SER A 672 9.81 -5.77 23.76
CA SER A 672 10.66 -6.09 24.91
C SER A 672 10.91 -4.89 25.82
N SER A 673 10.81 -3.67 25.29
CA SER A 673 11.40 -2.46 25.90
C SER A 673 12.87 -2.66 26.30
N GLY A 674 13.59 -3.53 25.57
CA GLY A 674 14.95 -3.98 25.87
C GLY A 674 16.06 -3.07 25.34
N GLY A 675 15.72 -1.91 24.79
CA GLY A 675 16.65 -1.08 24.04
C GLY A 675 16.04 0.23 23.57
N VAL A 676 16.74 0.91 22.66
CA VAL A 676 16.34 2.20 22.09
C VAL A 676 16.46 2.15 20.58
N VAL A 677 15.46 2.69 19.89
CA VAL A 677 15.43 2.84 18.44
C VAL A 677 15.90 4.24 18.06
N VAL A 678 16.77 4.35 17.05
CA VAL A 678 17.39 5.62 16.64
C VAL A 678 17.24 5.88 15.14
N ALA A 679 16.96 7.14 14.79
CA ALA A 679 16.75 7.61 13.42
C ALA A 679 17.97 8.32 12.84
N ASP A 680 18.71 9.01 13.71
CA ASP A 680 19.81 9.90 13.38
C ASP A 680 20.87 9.90 14.49
N TYR A 681 21.93 10.67 14.28
CA TYR A 681 23.03 10.77 15.22
C TYR A 681 22.62 11.37 16.58
N ASP A 682 21.75 12.38 16.61
CA ASP A 682 21.39 13.06 17.86
C ASP A 682 20.59 12.08 18.74
N GLY A 683 19.67 11.33 18.13
CA GLY A 683 18.98 10.21 18.78
C GLY A 683 19.94 9.10 19.21
N PHE A 684 20.97 8.79 18.41
CA PHE A 684 22.02 7.84 18.79
C PHE A 684 22.81 8.26 20.04
N ALA A 685 23.28 9.51 20.10
CA ALA A 685 24.00 10.02 21.26
C ALA A 685 23.12 10.04 22.52
N GLN A 686 21.85 10.46 22.38
CA GLN A 686 20.87 10.41 23.47
C GLN A 686 20.57 8.99 23.93
N ALA A 687 20.47 8.03 23.00
CA ALA A 687 20.25 6.63 23.32
C ALA A 687 21.40 6.05 24.15
N LEU A 688 22.65 6.33 23.79
CA LEU A 688 23.83 5.90 24.56
C LEU A 688 23.84 6.51 25.98
N ALA A 689 23.43 7.77 26.12
CA ALA A 689 23.25 8.37 27.43
C ALA A 689 22.12 7.68 28.22
N ALA A 690 20.97 7.42 27.59
CA ALA A 690 19.82 6.80 28.23
C ALA A 690 20.12 5.39 28.78
N VAL A 691 20.73 4.53 27.96
CA VAL A 691 21.08 3.15 28.37
C VAL A 691 22.19 3.11 29.43
N SER A 692 23.00 4.17 29.53
CA SER A 692 24.00 4.31 30.60
C SER A 692 23.38 4.63 31.96
N HIS A 693 22.28 5.40 31.97
CA HIS A 693 21.59 5.79 33.20
C HIS A 693 20.54 4.77 33.65
N ASP A 694 19.93 4.05 32.72
CA ASP A 694 18.86 3.08 33.00
C ASP A 694 19.30 1.64 32.68
N PRO A 695 19.79 0.86 33.68
CA PRO A 695 20.15 -0.54 33.46
C PRO A 695 18.93 -1.44 33.20
N THR A 696 17.70 -0.96 33.44
CA THR A 696 16.49 -1.79 33.33
C THR A 696 16.15 -2.15 31.89
N TYR A 697 16.69 -1.44 30.88
CA TYR A 697 16.59 -1.87 29.48
C TYR A 697 17.13 -3.29 29.28
N GLY A 698 18.34 -3.57 29.79
CA GLY A 698 18.93 -4.89 29.69
C GLY A 698 18.13 -5.96 30.44
N GLU A 699 17.55 -5.62 31.58
CA GLU A 699 16.72 -6.53 32.38
C GLU A 699 15.40 -6.88 31.68
N ARG A 700 14.73 -5.89 31.10
CA ARG A 700 13.50 -6.10 30.30
C ARG A 700 13.78 -6.95 29.06
N GLY A 701 14.88 -6.66 28.36
CA GLY A 701 15.34 -7.49 27.24
C GLY A 701 15.59 -8.95 27.66
N ARG A 702 16.25 -9.16 28.80
CA ARG A 702 16.49 -10.51 29.35
C ARG A 702 15.20 -11.25 29.67
N ALA A 703 14.22 -10.57 30.28
CA ALA A 703 12.92 -11.15 30.59
C ALA A 703 12.19 -11.59 29.30
N TYR A 704 12.21 -10.75 28.27
CA TYR A 704 11.65 -11.06 26.95
C TYR A 704 12.32 -12.29 26.31
N VAL A 705 13.65 -12.41 26.39
CA VAL A 705 14.39 -13.59 25.91
C VAL A 705 14.01 -14.85 26.68
N ALA A 706 13.96 -14.79 28.01
CA ALA A 706 13.59 -15.91 28.87
C ALA A 706 12.17 -16.44 28.56
N GLU A 707 11.24 -15.53 28.28
CA GLU A 707 9.86 -15.87 27.96
C GLU A 707 9.71 -16.51 26.57
N HIS A 708 10.44 -16.01 25.57
CA HIS A 708 10.17 -16.35 24.18
C HIS A 708 11.23 -17.23 23.49
N TYR A 709 12.50 -17.20 23.89
CA TYR A 709 13.61 -17.79 23.14
C TYR A 709 14.45 -18.81 23.92
N ASP A 710 14.26 -18.94 25.24
CA ASP A 710 15.04 -19.87 26.07
C ASP A 710 14.42 -21.27 26.22
N SER A 711 13.11 -21.41 25.97
CA SER A 711 12.39 -22.68 26.16
C SER A 711 12.52 -23.59 24.93
N ALA A 712 13.34 -24.64 25.07
CA ALA A 712 13.48 -25.69 24.05
C ALA A 712 12.15 -26.41 23.79
N ASP A 713 11.32 -26.62 24.81
CA ASP A 713 10.01 -27.26 24.69
C ASP A 713 9.04 -26.38 23.89
N ARG A 714 9.01 -25.07 24.16
CA ARG A 714 8.21 -24.12 23.38
C ARG A 714 8.67 -24.10 21.92
N PHE A 715 9.96 -23.90 21.68
CA PHE A 715 10.55 -23.87 20.34
C PHE A 715 10.22 -25.15 19.55
N ARG A 716 10.38 -26.33 20.18
CA ARG A 716 10.04 -27.62 19.59
C ARG A 716 8.53 -27.78 19.35
N SER A 717 7.69 -27.35 20.28
CA SER A 717 6.23 -27.40 20.12
C SER A 717 5.76 -26.58 18.92
N LEU A 718 6.37 -25.42 18.66
CA LEU A 718 6.05 -24.59 17.50
C LEU A 718 6.45 -25.30 16.19
N LEU A 719 7.64 -25.90 16.14
CA LEU A 719 8.10 -26.71 14.99
C LEU A 719 7.19 -27.91 14.73
N LEU A 720 6.90 -28.69 15.78
CA LEU A 720 6.04 -29.86 15.67
C LEU A 720 4.61 -29.49 15.28
N GLY A 721 4.08 -28.36 15.75
CA GLY A 721 2.76 -27.88 15.33
C GLY A 721 2.68 -27.68 13.82
N ALA A 722 3.71 -27.09 13.21
CA ALA A 722 3.76 -26.89 11.76
C ALA A 722 4.01 -28.20 10.98
N ILE A 723 4.87 -29.10 11.49
CA ILE A 723 5.11 -30.42 10.90
C ILE A 723 3.86 -31.29 10.95
N ASP A 724 3.16 -31.30 12.07
CA ASP A 724 1.93 -32.08 12.25
C ASP A 724 0.80 -31.53 11.36
N ALA A 725 0.77 -30.22 11.14
CA ALA A 725 -0.16 -29.59 10.20
C ALA A 725 0.08 -29.98 8.73
N VAL A 726 1.28 -30.42 8.33
CA VAL A 726 1.53 -30.95 6.97
C VAL A 726 0.60 -32.12 6.66
N GLN A 727 0.27 -32.93 7.67
CA GLN A 727 -0.55 -34.13 7.53
C GLN A 727 -2.07 -33.84 7.56
N ARG A 728 -2.46 -32.57 7.77
CA ARG A 728 -3.86 -32.16 7.87
C ARG A 728 -4.31 -31.53 6.56
N PRO A 729 -5.50 -31.88 6.03
CA PRO A 729 -6.04 -31.23 4.84
C PRO A 729 -6.07 -29.71 5.00
N ILE A 730 -5.56 -28.99 3.99
CA ILE A 730 -5.44 -27.53 4.05
C ILE A 730 -6.81 -26.86 4.26
N CYS A 731 -7.87 -27.43 3.69
CA CYS A 731 -9.23 -26.93 3.81
C CYS A 731 -9.73 -26.93 5.27
N GLN A 732 -9.32 -27.92 6.08
CA GLN A 732 -9.62 -27.94 7.51
C GLN A 732 -8.88 -26.81 8.23
N GLN A 733 -7.60 -26.60 7.93
CA GLN A 733 -6.80 -25.52 8.51
C GLN A 733 -7.36 -24.14 8.17
N MET A 734 -7.78 -23.95 6.91
CA MET A 734 -8.43 -22.71 6.43
C MET A 734 -9.73 -22.46 7.16
N ARG A 735 -10.55 -23.49 7.39
CA ARG A 735 -11.80 -23.37 8.13
C ARG A 735 -11.58 -22.90 9.57
N GLU A 736 -10.68 -23.56 10.30
CA GLU A 736 -10.39 -23.24 11.70
C GLU A 736 -9.83 -21.82 11.84
N ARG A 737 -8.84 -21.47 10.99
CA ARG A 737 -8.25 -20.13 10.99
C ARG A 737 -9.21 -19.07 10.49
N GLY A 738 -10.07 -19.40 9.52
CA GLY A 738 -11.13 -18.54 9.00
C GLY A 738 -12.07 -18.10 10.10
N VAL A 739 -12.61 -19.04 10.87
CA VAL A 739 -13.53 -18.72 11.98
C VAL A 739 -12.83 -17.86 13.04
N GLN A 740 -11.60 -18.20 13.42
CA GLN A 740 -10.82 -17.41 14.37
C GLN A 740 -10.61 -15.98 13.86
N ARG A 741 -10.24 -15.85 12.59
CA ARG A 741 -9.98 -14.56 11.94
C ARG A 741 -11.24 -13.72 11.78
N ALA A 742 -12.37 -14.34 11.40
CA ALA A 742 -13.67 -13.68 11.31
C ALA A 742 -14.11 -13.06 12.65
N GLY A 743 -13.71 -13.67 13.77
CA GLY A 743 -13.95 -13.12 15.11
C GLY A 743 -13.38 -11.71 15.31
N LEU A 744 -12.25 -11.37 14.66
CA LEU A 744 -11.65 -10.03 14.68
C LEU A 744 -12.53 -8.97 14.00
N PHE A 745 -13.44 -9.40 13.12
CA PHE A 745 -14.38 -8.58 12.37
C PHE A 745 -15.81 -8.69 12.91
N SER A 746 -16.02 -9.40 14.02
CA SER A 746 -17.35 -9.52 14.62
C SER A 746 -17.91 -8.14 14.97
N ARG A 747 -19.24 -7.97 14.88
CA ARG A 747 -19.90 -6.71 15.25
C ARG A 747 -19.44 -6.16 16.62
N PRO A 748 -19.33 -6.95 17.71
CA PRO A 748 -18.84 -6.42 18.99
C PRO A 748 -17.40 -5.89 18.94
N ALA A 749 -16.48 -6.64 18.31
CA ALA A 749 -15.09 -6.21 18.16
C ALA A 749 -14.99 -4.93 17.31
N TRP A 750 -15.79 -4.84 16.24
CA TRP A 750 -15.88 -3.66 15.41
C TRP A 750 -16.43 -2.45 16.19
N GLN A 751 -17.52 -2.61 16.94
CA GLN A 751 -18.13 -1.55 17.73
C GLN A 751 -17.16 -0.98 18.78
N GLN A 752 -16.35 -1.82 19.42
CA GLN A 752 -15.32 -1.38 20.35
C GLN A 752 -14.29 -0.48 19.64
N ARG A 753 -13.72 -0.94 18.53
CA ARG A 753 -12.69 -0.19 17.78
C ARG A 753 -13.26 1.10 17.18
N PHE A 754 -14.52 1.09 16.73
CA PHE A 754 -15.19 2.29 16.25
C PHE A 754 -15.43 3.29 17.38
N ALA A 755 -15.76 2.84 18.59
CA ALA A 755 -15.88 3.71 19.75
C ALA A 755 -14.55 4.38 20.11
N GLU A 756 -13.45 3.61 20.16
CA GLU A 756 -12.10 4.13 20.39
C GLU A 756 -11.71 5.16 19.32
N PHE A 757 -12.04 4.90 18.05
CA PHE A 757 -11.81 5.85 16.97
C PHE A 757 -12.62 7.14 17.14
N VAL A 758 -13.93 7.05 17.40
CA VAL A 758 -14.80 8.21 17.59
C VAL A 758 -14.35 9.05 18.78
N GLU A 759 -13.98 8.42 19.89
CA GLU A 759 -13.46 9.11 21.07
C GLU A 759 -12.17 9.87 20.73
N ASN A 760 -11.22 9.23 20.04
CA ASN A 760 -9.99 9.88 19.60
C ASN A 760 -10.26 11.05 18.63
N ALA A 761 -11.17 10.88 17.67
CA ALA A 761 -11.51 11.92 16.70
C ALA A 761 -12.15 13.16 17.37
N LEU A 762 -12.87 12.97 18.48
CA LEU A 762 -13.50 14.05 19.23
C LEU A 762 -12.56 14.71 20.25
N THR A 763 -11.64 13.96 20.87
CA THR A 763 -10.78 14.45 21.95
C THR A 763 -9.43 15.00 21.47
N GLN A 764 -8.88 14.49 20.37
CA GLN A 764 -7.58 14.97 19.87
C GLN A 764 -7.66 16.43 19.39
N PRO A 765 -6.57 17.21 19.51
CA PRO A 765 -6.47 18.55 18.95
C PRO A 765 -6.89 18.54 17.48
N ALA A 766 -7.83 19.41 17.10
CA ALA A 766 -8.25 19.50 15.71
C ALA A 766 -7.07 19.91 14.83
N ARG A 767 -6.93 19.25 13.68
CA ARG A 767 -6.13 19.80 12.59
C ARG A 767 -6.66 21.21 12.30
N PRO A 768 -5.80 22.25 12.29
CA PRO A 768 -6.25 23.60 11.98
C PRO A 768 -6.89 23.59 10.59
N MET A 769 -8.06 24.20 10.46
CA MET A 769 -8.81 24.29 9.21
C MET A 769 -8.67 25.72 8.67
N CYS A 770 -7.67 25.94 7.82
CA CYS A 770 -7.33 27.22 7.23
C CYS A 770 -7.51 27.16 5.71
N ASN A 771 -8.22 28.12 5.15
CA ASN A 771 -8.33 28.32 3.70
C ASN A 771 -7.42 29.51 3.33
N GLU A 772 -6.35 29.28 2.58
CA GLU A 772 -5.41 30.33 2.17
C GLU A 772 -4.90 30.04 0.76
N LEU A 773 -5.73 30.34 -0.25
CA LEU A 773 -5.35 30.19 -1.64
C LEU A 773 -4.62 31.44 -2.13
N VAL A 774 -3.30 31.38 -2.25
CA VAL A 774 -2.49 32.49 -2.75
C VAL A 774 -2.48 32.49 -4.28
N VAL A 775 -2.67 33.66 -4.87
CA VAL A 775 -2.62 33.89 -6.32
C VAL A 775 -1.39 34.74 -6.63
N GLU A 776 -0.36 34.14 -7.23
CA GLU A 776 0.91 34.82 -7.53
C GLU A 776 1.04 35.06 -9.03
N PRO A 777 1.16 36.31 -9.51
CA PRO A 777 1.44 36.56 -10.92
C PRO A 777 2.85 36.05 -11.26
N MET A 778 3.01 35.38 -12.41
CA MET A 778 4.32 34.88 -12.82
C MET A 778 5.27 35.98 -13.33
N ARG A 779 4.77 37.20 -13.53
CA ARG A 779 5.53 38.37 -13.98
C ARG A 779 5.15 39.60 -13.17
N ALA A 780 6.16 40.40 -12.83
CA ALA A 780 5.96 41.69 -12.15
C ALA A 780 5.37 42.76 -13.09
N THR A 781 5.60 42.62 -14.39
CA THR A 781 5.07 43.53 -15.43
C THR A 781 4.53 42.72 -16.60
N VAL A 782 3.35 43.11 -17.09
CA VAL A 782 2.69 42.52 -18.25
C VAL A 782 2.35 43.62 -19.24
N GLU A 783 2.68 43.41 -20.52
CA GLU A 783 2.42 44.38 -21.59
C GLU A 783 1.30 43.88 -22.51
N ALA A 784 0.40 44.77 -22.92
CA ALA A 784 -0.65 44.47 -23.90
C ALA A 784 -0.96 45.70 -24.78
N ALA A 785 -1.55 45.47 -25.94
CA ALA A 785 -1.98 46.55 -26.83
C ALA A 785 -3.26 47.20 -26.30
N ALA A 786 -3.34 48.54 -26.32
CA ALA A 786 -4.48 49.32 -25.83
C ALA A 786 -5.83 49.02 -26.55
N GLY A 787 -5.82 48.30 -27.69
CA GLY A 787 -7.02 47.85 -28.40
C GLY A 787 -7.51 46.45 -28.02
N ALA A 788 -6.80 45.71 -27.17
CA ALA A 788 -7.21 44.37 -26.74
C ALA A 788 -8.30 44.46 -25.66
N ARG A 789 -9.40 43.71 -25.81
CA ARG A 789 -10.50 43.70 -24.81
C ARG A 789 -10.20 42.82 -23.59
N SER A 790 -9.36 41.81 -23.76
CA SER A 790 -9.02 40.86 -22.70
C SER A 790 -7.59 40.34 -22.86
N LEU A 791 -6.96 39.96 -21.75
CA LEU A 791 -5.62 39.38 -21.70
C LEU A 791 -5.60 38.15 -20.80
N LEU A 792 -4.93 37.08 -21.25
CA LEU A 792 -4.64 35.94 -20.39
C LEU A 792 -3.34 36.20 -19.63
N ILE A 793 -3.39 36.07 -18.30
CA ILE A 793 -2.22 36.26 -17.44
C ILE A 793 -1.90 34.95 -16.74
N PRO A 794 -0.67 34.43 -16.89
CA PRO A 794 -0.25 33.24 -16.16
C PRO A 794 -0.04 33.58 -14.69
N VAL A 795 -0.72 32.85 -13.83
CA VAL A 795 -0.60 32.92 -12.37
C VAL A 795 -0.25 31.56 -11.82
N ARG A 796 0.39 31.57 -10.66
CA ARG A 796 0.58 30.42 -9.81
C ARG A 796 -0.44 30.46 -8.68
N LEU A 797 -1.27 29.43 -8.60
CA LEU A 797 -2.20 29.18 -7.51
C LEU A 797 -1.52 28.24 -6.51
N ALA A 798 -1.36 28.69 -5.28
CA ALA A 798 -0.76 27.91 -4.22
C ALA A 798 -1.70 27.89 -3.01
N GLN A 799 -2.26 26.73 -2.68
CA GLN A 799 -3.02 26.56 -1.45
C GLN A 799 -2.03 26.41 -0.30
N ARG A 800 -1.81 27.50 0.46
CA ARG A 800 -0.94 27.50 1.65
C ARG A 800 -1.68 27.11 2.93
N GLY A 801 -3.00 27.13 2.88
CA GLY A 801 -3.87 26.66 3.94
C GLY A 801 -3.87 25.15 4.06
N THR A 802 -4.68 24.64 4.96
CA THR A 802 -4.81 23.21 5.26
C THR A 802 -6.05 22.58 4.63
N VAL A 803 -6.91 23.36 4.01
CA VAL A 803 -8.15 22.91 3.35
C VAL A 803 -8.04 23.14 1.85
N CYS A 804 -8.67 22.29 1.04
CA CYS A 804 -8.66 22.47 -0.41
C CYS A 804 -9.56 23.63 -0.86
N ALA A 805 -9.16 24.34 -1.92
CA ALA A 805 -10.01 25.30 -2.61
C ALA A 805 -10.77 24.59 -3.74
N ILE A 806 -12.06 24.88 -3.90
CA ILE A 806 -12.93 24.16 -4.83
C ILE A 806 -13.62 25.11 -5.83
N PRO A 807 -13.94 24.67 -7.05
CA PRO A 807 -14.51 25.54 -8.09
C PRO A 807 -16.02 25.81 -7.93
N ASP A 808 -16.76 24.87 -7.35
CA ASP A 808 -18.22 24.87 -7.39
C ASP A 808 -18.87 24.63 -6.02
N GLY A 809 -20.15 24.98 -5.91
CA GLY A 809 -20.97 24.72 -4.72
C GLY A 809 -20.79 25.71 -3.58
N PRO A 810 -21.34 25.42 -2.38
CA PRO A 810 -21.43 26.43 -1.32
C PRO A 810 -20.11 26.81 -0.65
N GLY A 811 -19.09 25.97 -0.81
CA GLY A 811 -17.70 26.25 -0.41
C GLY A 811 -16.82 26.75 -1.56
N ARG A 812 -17.38 27.18 -2.69
CA ARG A 812 -16.60 27.63 -3.85
C ARG A 812 -15.63 28.76 -3.51
N THR A 813 -14.42 28.65 -4.04
CA THR A 813 -13.40 29.70 -4.00
C THR A 813 -13.35 30.38 -5.36
N VAL A 814 -13.33 31.71 -5.35
CA VAL A 814 -13.17 32.53 -6.55
C VAL A 814 -11.88 33.34 -6.45
N ILE A 815 -11.31 33.67 -7.60
CA ILE A 815 -10.20 34.61 -7.70
C ILE A 815 -10.79 35.96 -8.07
N CYS A 816 -10.51 36.98 -7.28
CA CYS A 816 -10.95 38.34 -7.54
C CYS A 816 -9.80 39.15 -8.14
N CYS A 817 -10.15 40.05 -9.06
CA CYS A 817 -9.21 40.96 -9.70
C CYS A 817 -9.74 42.39 -9.68
N GLU A 818 -8.88 43.35 -9.32
CA GLU A 818 -9.13 44.78 -9.51
C GLU A 818 -8.02 45.43 -10.34
N ILE A 819 -8.39 46.42 -11.17
CA ILE A 819 -7.43 47.21 -11.95
C ILE A 819 -7.59 48.69 -11.59
N ARG A 820 -6.48 49.31 -11.17
CA ARG A 820 -6.40 50.72 -10.77
C ARG A 820 -5.45 51.48 -11.68
N ALA A 821 -5.77 52.72 -11.99
CA ALA A 821 -4.79 53.64 -12.58
C ALA A 821 -3.70 53.98 -11.55
N VAL A 822 -2.50 54.34 -11.99
CA VAL A 822 -1.38 54.75 -11.09
C VAL A 822 -1.77 55.89 -10.12
N GLN A 823 -2.77 56.71 -10.48
CA GLN A 823 -3.30 57.78 -9.63
C GLN A 823 -4.38 57.32 -8.62
N GLY A 824 -4.62 56.00 -8.51
CA GLY A 824 -5.49 55.37 -7.51
C GLY A 824 -6.97 55.22 -7.91
N ALA A 825 -7.40 55.78 -9.04
CA ALA A 825 -8.76 55.63 -9.55
C ALA A 825 -9.02 54.18 -9.99
N LEU A 826 -10.13 53.59 -9.53
CA LEU A 826 -10.58 52.26 -9.96
C LEU A 826 -11.07 52.33 -11.41
N VAL A 827 -10.49 51.51 -12.28
CA VAL A 827 -10.76 51.53 -13.73
C VAL A 827 -11.60 50.35 -14.16
N VAL A 828 -11.31 49.16 -13.64
CA VAL A 828 -12.12 47.96 -13.81
C VAL A 828 -12.59 47.51 -12.42
N LYS A 829 -13.91 47.39 -12.27
CA LYS A 829 -14.52 46.91 -11.03
C LYS A 829 -14.19 45.43 -10.82
N GLU A 830 -14.17 45.00 -9.57
CA GLU A 830 -13.95 43.63 -9.14
C GLU A 830 -14.63 42.59 -10.04
N THR A 831 -13.82 41.72 -10.65
CA THR A 831 -14.29 40.61 -11.47
C THR A 831 -13.96 39.29 -10.76
N GLU A 832 -14.98 38.47 -10.54
CA GLU A 832 -14.83 37.09 -10.03
C GLU A 832 -14.43 36.14 -11.17
N ILE A 833 -13.35 35.41 -10.98
CA ILE A 833 -12.86 34.38 -11.89
C ILE A 833 -12.98 33.03 -11.15
N PRO A 834 -13.79 32.08 -11.66
CA PRO A 834 -13.94 30.78 -11.02
C PRO A 834 -12.66 29.95 -11.14
N LEU A 835 -12.41 29.10 -10.15
CA LEU A 835 -11.36 28.09 -10.27
C LEU A 835 -11.72 27.05 -11.33
N ALA A 836 -10.71 26.52 -12.00
CA ALA A 836 -10.88 25.48 -13.02
C ALA A 836 -11.00 24.06 -12.42
N CYS A 837 -10.36 23.83 -11.26
CA CYS A 837 -10.35 22.55 -10.56
C CYS A 837 -10.07 22.74 -9.07
N ILE A 838 -10.08 21.64 -8.32
CA ILE A 838 -9.71 21.62 -6.91
C ILE A 838 -8.21 21.90 -6.77
N VAL A 839 -7.82 22.71 -5.78
CA VAL A 839 -6.41 22.99 -5.44
C VAL A 839 -6.17 22.55 -3.99
N THR A 840 -5.26 21.59 -3.78
CA THR A 840 -4.97 20.99 -2.47
C THR A 840 -3.75 21.63 -1.78
N PRO A 841 -3.63 21.56 -0.43
CA PRO A 841 -2.54 22.16 0.37
C PRO A 841 -1.09 21.82 -0.03
N THR A 842 -0.88 20.73 -0.76
CA THR A 842 0.45 20.29 -1.20
C THR A 842 0.71 20.60 -2.68
N GLN A 843 -0.28 21.13 -3.38
CA GLN A 843 -0.22 21.40 -4.81
C GLN A 843 -0.04 22.89 -5.11
N THR A 844 0.83 23.13 -6.07
CA THR A 844 0.95 24.42 -6.75
C THR A 844 0.54 24.22 -8.19
N GLN A 845 -0.43 24.99 -8.65
CA GLN A 845 -0.93 24.92 -10.02
C GLN A 845 -0.60 26.19 -10.78
N VAL A 846 -0.23 26.07 -12.05
CA VAL A 846 -0.19 27.22 -12.96
C VAL A 846 -1.55 27.30 -13.67
N ALA A 847 -2.12 28.50 -13.73
CA ALA A 847 -3.39 28.77 -14.39
C ALA A 847 -3.30 30.05 -15.22
N ALA A 848 -4.09 30.15 -16.28
CA ALA A 848 -4.24 31.41 -17.04
C ALA A 848 -5.54 32.13 -16.65
N LEU A 849 -5.43 33.33 -16.07
CA LEU A 849 -6.58 34.19 -15.73
C LEU A 849 -6.91 35.14 -16.87
N ALA A 850 -8.18 35.20 -17.28
CA ALA A 850 -8.66 36.18 -18.23
C ALA A 850 -8.98 37.50 -17.53
N LEU A 851 -8.23 38.56 -17.87
CA LEU A 851 -8.46 39.92 -17.39
C LEU A 851 -9.13 40.77 -18.46
N GLU A 852 -10.15 41.54 -18.07
CA GLU A 852 -10.70 42.60 -18.92
C GLU A 852 -9.80 43.84 -18.86
N LEU A 853 -9.41 44.37 -20.02
CA LEU A 853 -8.45 45.48 -20.09
C LEU A 853 -9.14 46.85 -20.19
N PRO A 854 -8.58 47.90 -19.59
CA PRO A 854 -8.94 49.29 -19.87
C PRO A 854 -8.82 49.64 -21.37
N GLY A 855 -9.66 50.55 -21.86
CA GLY A 855 -9.59 51.01 -23.26
C GLY A 855 -8.51 52.05 -23.55
N ASP A 856 -7.99 52.73 -22.52
CA ASP A 856 -7.03 53.81 -22.68
C ASP A 856 -5.58 53.30 -22.52
N PRO A 857 -4.63 53.71 -23.39
CA PRO A 857 -3.21 53.43 -23.19
C PRO A 857 -2.70 54.03 -21.86
N GLY A 858 -1.83 53.30 -21.15
CA GLY A 858 -1.30 53.75 -19.86
C GLY A 858 -0.75 52.62 -19.00
N CYS A 859 -0.21 52.98 -17.83
CA CYS A 859 0.21 52.03 -16.81
C CYS A 859 -0.92 51.84 -15.77
N TYR A 860 -1.10 50.61 -15.32
CA TYR A 860 -2.13 50.22 -14.37
C TYR A 860 -1.55 49.29 -13.31
N ASP A 861 -2.06 49.39 -12.08
CA ASP A 861 -1.80 48.44 -11.01
C ASP A 861 -2.92 47.41 -10.98
N VAL A 862 -2.57 46.14 -11.12
CA VAL A 862 -3.50 45.02 -11.04
C VAL A 862 -3.31 44.31 -9.71
N ARG A 863 -4.40 44.05 -9.00
CA ARG A 863 -4.37 43.23 -7.78
C ARG A 863 -5.22 41.99 -7.92
N LEU A 864 -4.68 40.87 -7.43
CA LEU A 864 -5.30 39.56 -7.44
C LEU A 864 -5.37 39.00 -6.02
N TRP A 865 -6.52 38.45 -5.63
CA TRP A 865 -6.68 37.73 -4.36
C TRP A 865 -7.71 36.61 -4.54
N SER A 866 -7.88 35.77 -3.52
CA SER A 866 -8.93 34.75 -3.51
C SER A 866 -9.95 35.01 -2.43
N GLU A 867 -11.20 34.62 -2.69
CA GLU A 867 -12.32 34.74 -1.75
C GLU A 867 -13.13 33.45 -1.64
N MET A 868 -13.72 33.24 -0.46
CA MET A 868 -14.74 32.23 -0.23
C MET A 868 -15.87 32.85 0.60
N GLN A 869 -17.12 32.72 0.13
CA GLN A 869 -18.30 33.32 0.78
C GLN A 869 -18.17 34.83 1.08
N GLY A 870 -17.54 35.57 0.15
CA GLY A 870 -17.30 37.01 0.28
C GLY A 870 -16.26 37.39 1.34
N LYS A 871 -15.44 36.44 1.80
CA LYS A 871 -14.31 36.67 2.68
C LYS A 871 -13.02 36.43 1.93
N GLN A 872 -12.16 37.45 1.91
CA GLN A 872 -10.79 37.37 1.42
C GLN A 872 -9.97 36.34 2.20
N LEU A 873 -9.28 35.45 1.49
CA LEU A 873 -8.52 34.33 2.05
C LEU A 873 -7.01 34.62 2.19
N CYS A 874 -6.47 35.52 1.38
CA CYS A 874 -5.05 35.86 1.38
C CYS A 874 -4.84 37.36 1.11
N GLU A 875 -3.65 37.88 1.41
CA GLU A 875 -3.28 39.23 1.00
C GLU A 875 -3.25 39.37 -0.53
N PRO A 876 -3.66 40.52 -1.11
CA PRO A 876 -3.69 40.68 -2.56
C PRO A 876 -2.28 40.79 -3.13
N ALA A 877 -1.99 40.00 -4.17
CA ALA A 877 -0.77 40.14 -4.95
C ALA A 877 -0.94 41.25 -5.99
N ALA A 878 0.09 42.08 -6.19
CA ALA A 878 0.06 43.19 -7.14
C ALA A 878 1.12 43.05 -8.24
N PHE A 879 0.79 43.47 -9.44
CA PHE A 879 1.72 43.59 -10.57
C PHE A 879 1.31 44.74 -11.50
N SER A 880 2.24 45.17 -12.37
CA SER A 880 2.01 46.29 -13.28
C SER A 880 1.52 45.81 -14.66
N LEU A 881 0.46 46.41 -15.18
CA LEU A 881 -0.05 46.23 -16.54
C LEU A 881 0.25 47.50 -17.36
N VAL A 882 0.94 47.34 -18.48
CA VAL A 882 1.28 48.44 -19.40
C VAL A 882 0.51 48.26 -20.70
N LEU A 883 -0.38 49.22 -21.01
CA LEU A 883 -1.12 49.27 -22.27
C LEU A 883 -0.45 50.24 -23.24
N THR A 884 0.14 49.73 -24.32
CA THR A 884 0.82 50.53 -25.34
C THR A 884 -0.10 50.84 -26.51
N GLY A 885 0.01 52.05 -27.06
CA GLY A 885 -0.71 52.47 -28.28
C GLY A 885 -0.15 51.86 -29.57
N GLU A 886 1.07 51.30 -29.54
CA GLU A 886 1.69 50.61 -30.67
C GLU A 886 1.65 49.08 -30.47
N ALA A 887 1.54 48.35 -31.59
CA ALA A 887 1.59 46.89 -31.59
C ALA A 887 2.92 46.40 -31.00
N VAL A 888 2.84 45.71 -29.86
CA VAL A 888 3.99 45.07 -29.20
C VAL A 888 4.74 44.24 -30.23
N LYS A 889 6.03 44.54 -30.48
CA LYS A 889 6.88 43.71 -31.34
C LYS A 889 6.99 42.32 -30.70
N GLN A 890 6.20 41.37 -31.18
CA GLN A 890 6.32 39.96 -30.79
C GLN A 890 7.71 39.47 -31.24
N THR A 891 8.59 39.17 -30.29
CA THR A 891 9.74 38.30 -30.53
C THR A 891 9.23 37.00 -31.13
N HIS A 892 9.80 36.57 -32.26
CA HIS A 892 9.34 35.42 -33.04
C HIS A 892 9.23 34.14 -32.19
N SER A 893 8.03 33.91 -31.69
CA SER A 893 7.63 32.68 -31.02
C SER A 893 7.01 31.75 -32.07
N PRO A 894 7.44 30.48 -32.16
CA PRO A 894 6.88 29.52 -33.12
C PRO A 894 5.41 29.15 -32.80
N THR A 895 4.90 29.48 -31.61
CA THR A 895 3.51 29.23 -31.21
C THR A 895 2.62 30.48 -31.23
N ALA A 896 3.19 31.67 -31.47
CA ALA A 896 2.50 32.96 -31.38
C ALA A 896 1.23 33.05 -32.23
N VAL A 897 1.24 32.51 -33.45
CA VAL A 897 0.07 32.54 -34.36
C VAL A 897 -1.09 31.70 -33.81
N PHE A 898 -0.79 30.56 -33.18
CA PHE A 898 -1.78 29.69 -32.56
C PHE A 898 -2.32 30.32 -31.28
N LEU A 899 -1.44 30.86 -30.43
CA LEU A 899 -1.82 31.55 -29.19
C LEU A 899 -2.65 32.81 -29.45
N ASP A 900 -2.35 33.60 -30.49
CA ASP A 900 -3.19 34.75 -30.88
C ASP A 900 -4.56 34.33 -31.41
N ALA A 901 -4.66 33.19 -32.09
CA ALA A 901 -5.94 32.64 -32.53
C ALA A 901 -6.78 32.16 -31.32
N VAL A 902 -6.15 31.47 -30.37
CA VAL A 902 -6.80 31.01 -29.13
C VAL A 902 -7.21 32.20 -28.25
N ARG A 903 -6.33 33.20 -28.04
CA ARG A 903 -6.62 34.43 -27.27
C ARG A 903 -7.80 35.23 -27.85
N LYS A 904 -8.01 35.18 -29.16
CA LYS A 904 -9.19 35.80 -29.81
C LYS A 904 -10.46 34.95 -29.67
N ALA A 905 -10.34 33.62 -29.71
CA ALA A 905 -11.48 32.70 -29.69
C ALA A 905 -12.01 32.37 -28.29
N LEU A 906 -11.13 32.25 -27.29
CA LEU A 906 -11.48 31.81 -25.92
C LEU A 906 -12.53 32.73 -25.25
N PRO A 907 -12.40 34.08 -25.29
CA PRO A 907 -13.39 34.97 -24.68
C PRO A 907 -14.76 34.95 -25.38
N GLN A 908 -14.79 34.56 -26.67
CA GLN A 908 -16.03 34.37 -27.42
C GLN A 908 -16.67 33.02 -27.09
N ALA A 909 -15.85 31.96 -26.94
CA ALA A 909 -16.31 30.64 -26.50
C ALA A 909 -16.84 30.66 -25.06
N HIS A 910 -16.19 31.37 -24.15
CA HIS A 910 -16.63 31.57 -22.76
C HIS A 910 -17.99 32.29 -22.67
N ARG A 911 -18.26 33.21 -23.62
CA ARG A 911 -19.57 33.89 -23.75
C ARG A 911 -20.67 33.00 -24.33
N LEU A 912 -20.33 32.02 -25.16
CA LEU A 912 -21.28 31.08 -25.79
C LEU A 912 -21.50 29.80 -24.96
N GLN A 913 -20.74 29.61 -23.88
CA GLN A 913 -20.80 28.48 -22.96
C GLN A 913 -22.08 28.48 -22.12
N LYS A 914 -22.60 29.66 -21.78
CA LYS A 914 -23.87 29.84 -21.07
C LYS A 914 -24.99 30.16 -22.07
N LEU A 915 -26.16 29.56 -21.87
CA LEU A 915 -27.37 29.96 -22.61
C LEU A 915 -27.61 31.47 -22.40
N PRO A 916 -28.10 32.21 -23.42
CA PRO A 916 -28.38 33.64 -23.30
C PRO A 916 -29.25 33.96 -22.08
N THR A 917 -29.04 35.10 -21.41
CA THR A 917 -29.84 35.50 -20.23
C THR A 917 -31.31 35.75 -20.56
N ASP A 918 -31.62 35.90 -21.84
CA ASP A 918 -32.94 36.00 -22.47
C ASP A 918 -33.46 34.65 -23.02
N TYR A 919 -32.77 33.54 -22.73
CA TYR A 919 -33.28 32.19 -22.95
C TYR A 919 -34.46 31.93 -22.00
N VAL A 920 -35.64 32.26 -22.45
CA VAL A 920 -36.89 31.90 -21.80
C VAL A 920 -37.16 30.43 -22.11
N ASP A 921 -36.98 29.54 -21.13
CA ASP A 921 -37.57 28.21 -21.22
C ASP A 921 -39.06 28.39 -21.52
N VAL A 922 -39.51 27.86 -22.65
CA VAL A 922 -40.88 27.96 -23.14
C VAL A 922 -41.91 27.39 -22.14
N THR A 923 -41.45 26.77 -21.05
CA THR A 923 -42.23 26.24 -19.93
C THR A 923 -42.34 27.17 -18.70
N GLU A 924 -41.79 28.38 -18.75
CA GLU A 924 -41.90 29.40 -17.70
C GLU A 924 -42.81 30.59 -18.08
N GLY A 925 -43.22 31.39 -17.08
CA GLY A 925 -44.18 32.51 -17.18
C GLY A 925 -45.58 32.21 -16.62
N THR A 926 -46.48 33.20 -16.66
CA THR A 926 -47.83 33.12 -16.04
C THR A 926 -48.75 32.03 -16.62
N LEU A 927 -48.46 31.56 -17.84
CA LEU A 927 -49.16 30.46 -18.50
C LEU A 927 -48.37 29.12 -18.46
N ALA A 928 -47.28 29.06 -17.68
CA ALA A 928 -46.43 27.88 -17.53
C ALA A 928 -47.19 26.56 -17.26
N PRO A 929 -48.22 26.52 -16.39
CA PRO A 929 -48.95 25.27 -16.12
C PRO A 929 -49.71 24.76 -17.36
N VAL A 930 -50.31 25.69 -18.12
CA VAL A 930 -51.09 25.37 -19.34
C VAL A 930 -50.16 24.98 -20.48
N LYS A 931 -49.04 25.68 -20.65
CA LYS A 931 -48.00 25.32 -21.62
C LYS A 931 -47.38 23.96 -21.31
N ARG A 932 -47.09 23.66 -20.04
CA ARG A 932 -46.62 22.33 -19.59
C ARG A 932 -47.66 21.26 -19.86
N LEU A 933 -48.96 21.52 -19.62
CA LEU A 933 -50.05 20.58 -19.88
C LEU A 933 -50.21 20.27 -21.39
N ILE A 934 -50.18 21.28 -22.25
CA ILE A 934 -50.26 21.14 -23.71
C ILE A 934 -49.03 20.38 -24.24
N LYS A 935 -47.83 20.72 -23.75
CA LYS A 935 -46.56 20.05 -24.10
C LYS A 935 -46.53 18.58 -23.64
N ARG A 936 -47.11 18.26 -22.46
CA ARG A 936 -47.28 16.89 -21.93
C ARG A 936 -48.21 16.03 -22.80
N LYS A 937 -49.24 16.63 -23.39
CA LYS A 937 -50.18 15.94 -24.28
C LYS A 937 -49.61 15.71 -25.69
N LEU A 938 -48.84 16.65 -26.21
CA LEU A 938 -48.24 16.59 -27.55
C LEU A 938 -47.01 15.67 -27.63
N PHE A 939 -46.22 15.56 -26.56
CA PHE A 939 -44.99 14.77 -26.54
C PHE A 939 -45.08 13.70 -25.44
N HIS A 940 -45.62 12.52 -25.78
CA HIS A 940 -45.61 11.33 -24.93
C HIS A 940 -44.18 11.04 -24.44
N ASN A 941 -43.89 11.32 -23.16
CA ASN A 941 -42.74 11.00 -22.26
C ASN A 941 -41.29 10.88 -22.80
N PHE A 942 -41.05 10.77 -24.10
CA PHE A 942 -39.80 10.33 -24.71
C PHE A 942 -38.86 11.49 -25.10
N LYS A 943 -39.32 12.74 -25.08
CA LYS A 943 -38.51 13.92 -25.45
C LYS A 943 -38.19 14.88 -24.30
N HIS A 944 -38.84 14.74 -23.15
CA HIS A 944 -38.59 15.60 -21.98
C HIS A 944 -37.20 15.37 -21.38
N ALA A 945 -36.78 14.11 -21.24
CA ALA A 945 -35.41 13.80 -20.83
C ALA A 945 -34.41 14.19 -21.92
N TYR A 946 -34.70 13.90 -23.18
CA TYR A 946 -33.72 14.07 -24.26
C TYR A 946 -33.32 15.53 -24.50
N VAL A 947 -34.25 16.49 -24.52
CA VAL A 947 -33.89 17.89 -24.84
C VAL A 947 -33.21 18.60 -23.65
N ASP A 948 -33.65 18.34 -22.41
CA ASP A 948 -33.00 18.90 -21.22
C ASP A 948 -31.64 18.24 -20.95
N VAL A 949 -31.54 16.92 -21.16
CA VAL A 949 -30.28 16.18 -21.07
C VAL A 949 -29.33 16.62 -22.18
N VAL A 950 -29.80 16.77 -23.43
CA VAL A 950 -28.95 17.23 -24.54
C VAL A 950 -28.53 18.69 -24.34
N SER A 951 -29.41 19.58 -23.87
CA SER A 951 -29.01 20.98 -23.60
C SER A 951 -27.99 21.06 -22.46
N ARG A 952 -28.17 20.30 -21.38
CA ARG A 952 -27.20 20.25 -20.27
C ARG A 952 -25.90 19.54 -20.68
N GLN A 953 -25.98 18.46 -21.45
CA GLN A 953 -24.81 17.78 -22.02
C GLN A 953 -24.08 18.66 -23.03
N GLN A 954 -24.79 19.46 -23.83
CA GLN A 954 -24.21 20.41 -24.77
C GLN A 954 -23.51 21.54 -24.02
N THR A 955 -24.13 22.10 -22.98
CA THR A 955 -23.49 23.06 -22.07
C THR A 955 -22.24 22.43 -21.44
N GLN A 956 -22.35 21.25 -20.84
CA GLN A 956 -21.22 20.57 -20.19
C GLN A 956 -20.11 20.17 -21.18
N MET A 957 -20.45 19.82 -22.42
CA MET A 957 -19.51 19.57 -23.52
C MET A 957 -18.83 20.87 -23.96
N ASN A 958 -19.58 21.96 -24.08
CA ASN A 958 -19.03 23.28 -24.40
C ASN A 958 -18.09 23.76 -23.27
N GLU A 959 -18.46 23.54 -22.01
CA GLU A 959 -17.62 23.81 -20.84
C GLU A 959 -16.33 23.00 -20.87
N LYS A 960 -16.40 21.69 -21.17
CA LYS A 960 -15.23 20.82 -21.36
C LYS A 960 -14.36 21.24 -22.54
N LEU A 961 -14.96 21.64 -23.66
CA LEU A 961 -14.22 22.11 -24.84
C LEU A 961 -13.49 23.42 -24.55
N VAL A 962 -14.15 24.37 -23.87
CA VAL A 962 -13.52 25.62 -23.43
C VAL A 962 -12.36 25.34 -22.49
N LEU A 963 -12.54 24.44 -21.50
CA LEU A 963 -11.49 24.03 -20.57
C LEU A 963 -10.31 23.35 -21.29
N MET A 964 -10.58 22.44 -22.24
CA MET A 964 -9.54 21.76 -23.02
C MET A 964 -8.76 22.75 -23.90
N ILE A 965 -9.43 23.72 -24.52
CA ILE A 965 -8.77 24.76 -25.32
C ILE A 965 -7.93 25.67 -24.40
N GLN A 966 -8.39 25.95 -23.17
CA GLN A 966 -7.65 26.70 -22.17
C GLN A 966 -6.39 25.94 -21.72
N GLN A 967 -6.51 24.64 -21.39
CA GLN A 967 -5.37 23.78 -21.06
C GLN A 967 -4.38 23.65 -22.22
N LEU A 968 -4.88 23.52 -23.45
CA LEU A 968 -4.03 23.48 -24.64
C LEU A 968 -3.28 24.82 -24.84
N SER A 969 -3.94 25.95 -24.55
CA SER A 969 -3.31 27.28 -24.53
C SER A 969 -2.20 27.35 -23.47
N GLU A 970 -2.46 26.85 -22.26
CA GLU A 970 -1.50 26.81 -21.16
C GLU A 970 -0.27 25.95 -21.53
N CYS A 971 -0.49 24.77 -22.11
CA CYS A 971 0.59 23.92 -22.62
C CYS A 971 1.41 24.63 -23.71
N CYS A 972 0.76 25.33 -24.64
CA CYS A 972 1.45 26.08 -25.69
C CYS A 972 2.27 27.25 -25.13
N GLU A 973 1.76 28.01 -24.16
CA GLU A 973 2.52 29.09 -23.51
C GLU A 973 3.70 28.56 -22.69
N MET A 974 3.52 27.44 -21.98
CA MET A 974 4.63 26.78 -21.27
C MET A 974 5.71 26.29 -22.24
N LEU A 975 5.31 25.70 -23.36
CA LEU A 975 6.24 25.23 -24.39
C LEU A 975 7.01 26.42 -24.99
N ASP A 976 6.31 27.52 -25.25
CA ASP A 976 6.91 28.74 -25.77
C ASP A 976 7.95 29.33 -24.82
N HIS A 977 7.61 29.41 -23.53
CA HIS A 977 8.51 29.85 -22.48
C HIS A 977 9.75 28.95 -22.36
N ALA A 978 9.58 27.62 -22.44
CA ALA A 978 10.70 26.68 -22.41
C ALA A 978 11.61 26.84 -23.64
N VAL A 979 11.03 27.03 -24.82
CA VAL A 979 11.76 27.25 -26.08
C VAL A 979 12.53 28.57 -26.06
N VAL A 980 11.94 29.66 -25.57
CA VAL A 980 12.61 30.95 -25.42
C VAL A 980 13.75 30.86 -24.39
N GLY A 981 13.51 30.20 -23.25
CA GLY A 981 14.55 29.98 -22.23
C GLY A 981 15.72 29.12 -22.74
N LEU A 982 15.45 28.13 -23.60
CA LEU A 982 16.49 27.34 -24.27
C LEU A 982 17.28 28.18 -25.27
N HIS A 983 16.63 29.01 -26.08
CA HIS A 983 17.32 29.92 -27.02
C HIS A 983 18.21 30.92 -26.29
N GLN A 984 17.74 31.54 -25.22
CA GLN A 984 18.55 32.46 -24.41
C GLN A 984 19.77 31.78 -23.78
N ARG A 985 19.63 30.51 -23.35
CA ARG A 985 20.76 29.70 -22.89
C ARG A 985 21.72 29.35 -24.01
N LEU A 986 21.21 29.05 -25.20
CA LEU A 986 22.01 28.76 -26.40
C LEU A 986 22.81 29.99 -26.84
N ASP A 987 22.17 31.15 -26.90
CA ASP A 987 22.78 32.44 -27.22
C ASP A 987 23.84 32.82 -26.17
N GLY A 988 23.55 32.58 -24.89
CA GLY A 988 24.51 32.78 -23.80
C GLY A 988 25.70 31.82 -23.83
N LEU A 989 25.52 30.60 -24.35
CA LEU A 989 26.60 29.64 -24.59
C LEU A 989 27.42 30.00 -25.84
N GLN A 990 26.77 30.50 -26.90
CA GLN A 990 27.44 31.01 -28.10
C GLN A 990 28.26 32.25 -27.82
N ALA A 991 27.72 33.21 -27.06
CA ALA A 991 28.47 34.39 -26.63
C ALA A 991 29.71 34.01 -25.78
N LYS A 992 29.60 33.00 -24.90
CA LYS A 992 30.74 32.46 -24.14
C LYS A 992 31.76 31.72 -25.01
N LEU A 993 31.32 31.06 -26.09
CA LEU A 993 32.21 30.45 -27.07
C LEU A 993 32.96 31.52 -27.89
N GLU A 994 32.31 32.64 -28.19
CA GLU A 994 32.90 33.77 -28.94
C GLU A 994 33.82 34.65 -28.08
N GLU A 995 33.62 34.68 -26.75
CA GLU A 995 34.50 35.38 -25.79
C GLU A 995 35.77 34.62 -25.40
N THR A 996 36.03 33.43 -25.94
CA THR A 996 37.28 32.70 -25.67
C THR A 996 38.38 33.17 -26.64
N PRO A 997 39.45 33.87 -26.20
CA PRO A 997 40.50 34.33 -27.11
C PRO A 997 41.31 33.15 -27.64
N SER A 998 41.68 33.24 -28.91
CA SER A 998 42.55 32.35 -29.68
C SER A 998 44.01 32.34 -29.18
N ASP A 999 44.26 31.96 -27.93
CA ASP A 999 45.58 31.98 -27.30
C ASP A 999 46.01 30.60 -26.74
N CYS A 1000 45.70 29.53 -27.47
CA CYS A 1000 46.18 28.18 -27.13
C CYS A 1000 46.85 27.41 -28.28
N VAL A 1001 47.20 28.07 -29.40
CA VAL A 1001 47.97 27.43 -30.51
C VAL A 1001 49.45 27.83 -30.53
N THR A 1002 49.89 28.83 -29.76
CA THR A 1002 51.30 29.28 -29.75
C THR A 1002 52.11 28.87 -28.50
N ARG A 1003 51.67 27.83 -27.75
CA ARG A 1003 52.41 27.32 -26.58
C ARG A 1003 52.75 25.83 -26.57
N CYS A 1004 52.49 25.09 -27.65
CA CYS A 1004 52.93 23.68 -27.79
C CYS A 1004 54.12 23.42 -28.74
N GLU A 1005 54.67 24.43 -29.43
CA GLU A 1005 55.84 24.24 -30.33
C GLU A 1005 57.21 24.64 -29.74
N ARG A 1006 57.32 24.85 -28.43
CA ARG A 1006 58.63 25.06 -27.77
C ARG A 1006 58.74 24.27 -26.47
N LYS A 1007 58.79 22.94 -26.58
CA LYS A 1007 59.45 22.06 -25.59
C LYS A 1007 59.68 20.65 -26.14
N GLU A 1008 60.13 20.55 -27.39
CA GLU A 1008 60.97 19.44 -27.80
C GLU A 1008 62.42 19.89 -27.79
N HIS A 1009 63.28 19.08 -27.18
CA HIS A 1009 64.75 19.16 -27.12
C HIS A 1009 65.39 20.07 -26.05
N ALA A 1010 65.64 19.50 -24.86
CA ALA A 1010 66.99 19.41 -24.28
C ALA A 1010 67.06 18.45 -23.07
N SER A 1011 67.83 17.37 -23.28
CA SER A 1011 68.73 16.67 -22.33
C SER A 1011 68.20 15.96 -21.05
N LYS A 1012 68.24 14.62 -21.14
CA LYS A 1012 68.56 13.59 -20.12
C LYS A 1012 69.86 13.87 -19.33
N PRO A 1013 70.20 13.16 -18.21
CA PRO A 1013 69.77 11.81 -17.80
C PRO A 1013 68.80 11.72 -16.63
#